data_AF-A0A9W3G9H9-F1
#
_entry.id   AF-A0A9W3G9H9-F1
#
_cell.length_a   1.000
_cell.length_b   1.000
_cell.length_c   1.000
_cell.angle_alpha   90.00
_cell.angle_beta   90.00
_cell.angle_gamma   90.00
#
_symmetry.space_group_name_H-M   'P 1'
#
loop_
_entity.id
_entity.type
_entity.pdbx_description
1 polymer ?
#
loop_
_entity_poly.entity_id
_entity_poly.type
_entity_poly.pdbx_seq_one_letter_code
_entity_poly.pdbx_strand_id
1 'polypeptide(L)'
;MCSGPSGVCQCREHVVGKACQRPENNYYFPDLHHMRYEIEDGTTPHGRALRFGFDPLEFPEFSWRGYAQMTSVQNEVRIVLNVGKSSLSLFRIILRYINPGPEAVTGRVTIYPSRAKAGTAQSKEIIFQPSKGPAFVTVPGNGFADPFSIVPGTWIACIKAEGVLLDYLVLLPRDYYEAPSLRLPVTEPCADTGPPRENCLLYQHLPVTRFPCALACEARHFLLDGEPRALALRRPSPAHPVMADFSGREVELRLRLRVPQVGHYVVVVEYSTEVDQPSEADVLMRSPGAVLAGQVNVYSCKYSILCRSAVTDGRGRLAVYELLADADVQLKARMARFLLHQICIIPTEEFSTEYLRPQVKCTASYGRFVNQSATCVSLVPETPPTALILDVPAGGSSPHLSQDPSPSAGAVTGVTLKAPQNQVTLRGPVPRPGRYVIVIHFYQPTHPTFLAQVSVDGGRLRPGVFHAAFCPHVLGCLDQVITGDQAEFDVSEPEVAVTVRLPEGKSLVLVRVLVMPAENYDYQILHRKSVDKSSEFITNCGRDSFYIDPQKASGFCKNSTRSLVALYHEGALPCECHSSGAIGHHCSPEGGQCPCRPHVIGRQCTRCQVGYYGFPHCKPCNCGQRLCEETTGRCLCPPRTIRPQCDMCETHSFSFHPLAGCEGCNCSRPGTNGAATPDCDRDHGQCRCSLHAE
;
A
#
# COMPACT_ATOMS: atom_id res chain seq x y z
N MET A 1 -14.11 6.25 5.51
CA MET A 1 -15.24 5.34 5.79
C MET A 1 -16.39 5.71 4.86
N CYS A 2 -17.13 4.76 4.31
CA CYS A 2 -18.27 5.06 3.44
C CYS A 2 -19.58 4.94 4.24
N SER A 3 -20.49 5.91 4.10
CA SER A 3 -21.68 6.02 4.95
C SER A 3 -22.89 5.31 4.33
N GLY A 4 -23.36 4.26 5.00
CA GLY A 4 -24.70 3.70 4.82
C GLY A 4 -25.08 3.27 3.39
N PRO A 5 -26.38 3.08 3.10
CA PRO A 5 -26.87 2.46 1.85
C PRO A 5 -26.64 3.31 0.58
N SER A 6 -26.16 4.56 0.73
CA SER A 6 -25.84 5.47 -0.39
C SER A 6 -24.51 5.14 -1.09
N GLY A 7 -23.61 4.40 -0.43
CA GLY A 7 -22.30 4.03 -0.97
C GLY A 7 -21.33 5.20 -1.19
N VAL A 8 -21.58 6.36 -0.58
CA VAL A 8 -20.68 7.52 -0.70
C VAL A 8 -19.57 7.42 0.33
N CYS A 9 -18.32 7.45 -0.14
CA CYS A 9 -17.15 7.45 0.73
C CYS A 9 -16.84 8.85 1.26
N GLN A 10 -16.47 8.94 2.54
CA GLN A 10 -15.89 10.15 3.10
C GLN A 10 -14.49 10.31 2.53
N CYS A 11 -14.33 11.30 1.65
CA CYS A 11 -13.10 11.57 0.95
C CYS A 11 -12.16 12.48 1.73
N ARG A 12 -10.88 12.45 1.36
CA ARG A 12 -9.86 13.39 1.84
C ARG A 12 -10.15 14.79 1.33
N GLU A 13 -9.43 15.76 1.90
CA GLU A 13 -9.60 17.17 1.56
C GLU A 13 -9.44 17.38 0.05
N HIS A 14 -10.39 18.11 -0.55
CA HIS A 14 -10.45 18.39 -1.99
C HIS A 14 -10.46 17.17 -2.91
N VAL A 15 -10.87 16.01 -2.40
CA VAL A 15 -11.11 14.80 -3.20
C VAL A 15 -12.61 14.54 -3.22
N VAL A 16 -13.15 14.24 -4.41
CA VAL A 16 -14.59 14.08 -4.62
C VAL A 16 -14.91 12.82 -5.45
N GLY A 17 -16.20 12.45 -5.47
CA GLY A 17 -16.72 11.27 -6.15
C GLY A 17 -17.11 10.15 -5.18
N LYS A 18 -17.96 9.22 -5.64
CA LYS A 18 -18.49 8.14 -4.77
C LYS A 18 -17.39 7.28 -4.14
N ALA A 19 -16.29 7.08 -4.86
CA ALA A 19 -15.13 6.31 -4.45
C ALA A 19 -13.87 7.19 -4.27
N CYS A 20 -14.04 8.50 -4.09
CA CYS A 20 -12.93 9.44 -3.90
C CYS A 20 -11.88 9.41 -5.02
N GLN A 21 -12.34 9.34 -6.26
CA GLN A 21 -11.51 9.02 -7.42
C GLN A 21 -11.00 10.24 -8.22
N ARG A 22 -11.47 11.44 -7.92
CA ARG A 22 -11.15 12.66 -8.68
C ARG A 22 -10.92 13.86 -7.75
N PRO A 23 -10.06 14.82 -8.12
CA PRO A 23 -9.92 16.05 -7.36
C PRO A 23 -11.17 16.93 -7.53
N GLU A 24 -11.40 17.81 -6.56
CA GLU A 24 -12.33 18.93 -6.66
C GLU A 24 -11.90 19.90 -7.79
N ASN A 25 -12.82 20.72 -8.29
CA ASN A 25 -12.49 21.76 -9.26
C ASN A 25 -11.44 22.73 -8.69
N ASN A 26 -10.44 23.11 -9.49
CA ASN A 26 -9.25 23.89 -9.07
C ASN A 26 -8.23 23.14 -8.20
N TYR A 27 -8.35 21.81 -8.12
CA TYR A 27 -7.37 20.95 -7.48
C TYR A 27 -6.89 19.86 -8.43
N TYR A 28 -5.76 19.24 -8.11
CA TYR A 28 -5.17 18.18 -8.91
C TYR A 28 -4.46 17.14 -8.04
N PHE A 29 -4.27 15.95 -8.62
CA PHE A 29 -3.35 14.96 -8.07
C PHE A 29 -1.96 15.12 -8.70
N PRO A 30 -0.90 15.36 -7.92
CA PRO A 30 0.45 15.39 -8.44
C PRO A 30 0.90 13.99 -8.89
N ASP A 31 1.93 13.92 -9.74
CA ASP A 31 2.59 12.65 -10.06
C ASP A 31 3.60 12.25 -8.95
N LEU A 32 4.17 11.05 -9.06
CA LEU A 32 5.15 10.56 -8.08
C LEU A 32 6.46 11.36 -8.09
N HIS A 33 6.76 12.06 -9.19
CA HIS A 33 7.95 12.88 -9.38
C HIS A 33 7.74 14.35 -9.00
N HIS A 34 6.62 14.72 -8.39
CA HIS A 34 6.24 16.12 -8.13
C HIS A 34 7.24 16.92 -7.28
N MET A 35 8.07 16.28 -6.45
CA MET A 35 9.19 16.92 -5.76
C MET A 35 10.38 17.07 -6.71
N ARG A 36 10.14 17.79 -7.81
CA ARG A 36 11.06 18.01 -8.92
C ARG A 36 11.79 19.33 -8.78
N TYR A 37 13.09 19.31 -9.07
CA TYR A 37 13.99 20.44 -9.01
C TYR A 37 14.77 20.52 -10.33
N GLU A 38 14.55 21.59 -11.08
CA GLU A 38 15.22 21.86 -12.35
C GLU A 38 16.70 22.12 -12.12
N ILE A 39 17.56 21.43 -12.87
CA ILE A 39 19.00 21.48 -12.64
C ILE A 39 19.56 22.80 -13.18
N GLU A 40 18.99 23.32 -14.27
CA GLU A 40 19.39 24.58 -14.88
C GLU A 40 19.05 25.84 -14.06
N ASP A 41 18.17 25.72 -13.06
CA ASP A 41 17.92 26.78 -12.07
C ASP A 41 18.95 26.74 -10.90
N GLY A 42 19.88 25.79 -10.94
CA GLY A 42 21.01 25.69 -10.01
C GLY A 42 22.14 26.70 -10.25
N THR A 43 23.25 26.50 -9.54
CA THR A 43 24.45 27.35 -9.60
C THR A 43 25.72 26.52 -9.68
N THR A 44 26.79 27.10 -10.23
CA THR A 44 28.15 26.55 -10.10
C THR A 44 28.64 26.65 -8.65
N PRO A 45 29.70 25.93 -8.24
CA PRO A 45 30.29 26.05 -6.90
C PRO A 45 30.64 27.49 -6.49
N HIS A 46 30.96 28.35 -7.46
CA HIS A 46 31.28 29.77 -7.28
C HIS A 46 30.06 30.69 -7.26
N GLY A 47 28.83 30.15 -7.29
CA GLY A 47 27.58 30.93 -7.25
C GLY A 47 27.19 31.58 -8.57
N ARG A 48 27.83 31.22 -9.69
CA ARG A 48 27.44 31.71 -11.03
C ARG A 48 26.27 30.88 -11.58
N ALA A 49 25.42 31.51 -12.40
CA ALA A 49 24.36 30.82 -13.12
C ALA A 49 24.93 29.74 -14.06
N LEU A 50 24.17 28.67 -14.24
CA LEU A 50 24.56 27.55 -15.09
C LEU A 50 24.38 27.86 -16.57
N ARG A 51 25.18 27.18 -17.38
CA ARG A 51 25.01 27.08 -18.83
C ARG A 51 24.22 25.81 -19.14
N PHE A 52 23.16 25.96 -19.91
CA PHE A 52 22.29 24.88 -20.33
C PHE A 52 21.94 25.02 -21.81
N GLY A 53 21.70 23.89 -22.46
CA GLY A 53 21.25 23.81 -23.85
C GLY A 53 19.73 23.69 -23.91
N PHE A 54 19.11 24.36 -24.88
CA PHE A 54 17.65 24.51 -24.95
C PHE A 54 17.09 24.39 -26.37
N ASP A 55 17.93 24.16 -27.38
CA ASP A 55 17.46 23.89 -28.74
C ASP A 55 16.70 22.55 -28.75
N PRO A 56 15.40 22.50 -29.07
CA PRO A 56 14.65 21.26 -29.08
C PRO A 56 15.16 20.21 -30.09
N LEU A 57 15.91 20.62 -31.12
CA LEU A 57 16.52 19.71 -32.09
C LEU A 57 17.77 19.02 -31.53
N GLU A 58 18.52 19.73 -30.68
CA GLU A 58 19.74 19.21 -30.04
C GLU A 58 19.42 18.54 -28.69
N PHE A 59 18.42 19.07 -27.98
CA PHE A 59 17.98 18.67 -26.64
C PHE A 59 16.49 18.35 -26.66
N PRO A 60 16.07 17.21 -27.23
CA PRO A 60 14.66 16.87 -27.30
C PRO A 60 14.07 16.62 -25.91
N GLU A 61 12.81 17.02 -25.73
CA GLU A 61 12.00 16.72 -24.54
C GLU A 61 12.55 17.24 -23.20
N PHE A 62 13.31 18.34 -23.17
CA PHE A 62 13.64 18.97 -21.88
C PHE A 62 12.37 19.42 -21.15
N SER A 63 12.43 19.37 -19.83
CA SER A 63 11.23 19.42 -19.01
C SER A 63 10.82 20.83 -18.59
N TRP A 64 11.77 21.77 -18.65
CA TRP A 64 11.59 23.18 -18.27
C TRP A 64 12.25 24.14 -19.25
N ARG A 65 13.49 24.56 -19.00
CA ARG A 65 14.25 25.52 -19.84
C ARG A 65 15.34 24.82 -20.63
N GLY A 66 15.82 23.66 -20.21
CA GLY A 66 16.80 22.91 -21.00
C GLY A 66 17.57 21.88 -20.19
N TYR A 67 18.65 21.38 -20.78
CA TYR A 67 19.58 20.48 -20.10
C TYR A 67 20.84 21.23 -19.66
N ALA A 68 21.20 21.11 -18.39
CA ALA A 68 22.52 21.47 -17.91
C ALA A 68 23.57 20.55 -18.55
N GLN A 69 24.48 21.14 -19.33
CA GLN A 69 25.58 20.40 -19.96
C GLN A 69 26.73 20.27 -18.96
N MET A 70 27.07 19.04 -18.61
CA MET A 70 28.13 18.76 -17.65
C MET A 70 29.48 18.62 -18.37
N THR A 71 30.21 19.73 -18.52
CA THR A 71 31.49 19.79 -19.24
C THR A 71 32.67 19.90 -18.26
N SER A 72 33.91 19.77 -18.72
CA SER A 72 35.11 19.98 -17.89
C SER A 72 35.14 21.34 -17.16
N VAL A 73 34.49 22.37 -17.73
CA VAL A 73 34.37 23.73 -17.14
C VAL A 73 33.16 23.86 -16.20
N GLN A 74 32.14 23.01 -16.37
CA GLN A 74 30.92 22.96 -15.57
C GLN A 74 30.60 21.50 -15.21
N ASN A 75 31.47 20.86 -14.45
CA ASN A 75 31.31 19.45 -14.05
C ASN A 75 30.67 19.30 -12.67
N GLU A 76 30.32 20.40 -12.00
CA GLU A 76 29.65 20.41 -10.71
C GLU A 76 28.50 21.44 -10.68
N VAL A 77 27.34 21.01 -10.21
CA VAL A 77 26.12 21.81 -10.08
C VAL A 77 25.59 21.75 -8.65
N ARG A 78 25.15 22.89 -8.12
CA ARG A 78 24.52 23.04 -6.80
C ARG A 78 23.05 23.45 -6.93
N ILE A 79 22.17 22.68 -6.32
CA ILE A 79 20.71 22.90 -6.35
C ILE A 79 20.21 23.04 -4.92
N VAL A 80 19.36 24.05 -4.70
CA VAL A 80 18.70 24.26 -3.40
C VAL A 80 17.42 23.44 -3.37
N LEU A 81 17.31 22.56 -2.38
CA LEU A 81 16.16 21.67 -2.17
C LEU A 81 15.36 22.17 -0.97
N ASN A 82 14.05 22.35 -1.12
CA ASN A 82 13.15 22.77 -0.05
C ASN A 82 12.23 21.63 0.32
N VAL A 83 12.54 20.95 1.43
CA VAL A 83 11.78 19.79 1.88
C VAL A 83 10.76 20.23 2.93
N GLY A 84 9.48 20.07 2.62
CA GLY A 84 8.36 20.38 3.51
C GLY A 84 8.23 19.42 4.70
N LYS A 85 7.11 19.49 5.43
CA LYS A 85 6.80 18.56 6.52
C LYS A 85 6.58 17.14 5.95
N SER A 86 7.63 16.33 5.92
CA SER A 86 7.53 14.89 5.65
C SER A 86 7.44 14.13 6.98
N SER A 87 6.55 13.16 7.08
CA SER A 87 6.39 12.26 8.23
C SER A 87 7.57 11.29 8.38
N LEU A 88 8.34 11.06 7.31
CA LEU A 88 9.48 10.14 7.27
C LEU A 88 10.64 10.74 6.46
N SER A 89 11.85 10.66 7.01
CA SER A 89 13.06 11.35 6.53
C SER A 89 13.81 10.62 5.42
N LEU A 90 13.25 9.59 4.75
CA LEU A 90 13.97 8.78 3.77
C LEU A 90 13.51 9.04 2.33
N PHE A 91 14.46 9.41 1.48
CA PHE A 91 14.22 9.75 0.07
C PHE A 91 15.18 9.01 -0.86
N ARG A 92 14.70 8.57 -2.02
CA ARG A 92 15.55 8.22 -3.15
C ARG A 92 15.72 9.44 -4.03
N ILE A 93 16.91 9.62 -4.59
CA ILE A 93 17.16 10.66 -5.58
C ILE A 93 17.08 10.02 -6.96
N ILE A 94 16.32 10.64 -7.85
CA ILE A 94 16.26 10.27 -9.26
C ILE A 94 16.74 11.45 -10.09
N LEU A 95 17.54 11.18 -11.13
CA LEU A 95 17.95 12.17 -12.11
C LEU A 95 17.39 11.79 -13.48
N ARG A 96 16.81 12.76 -14.19
CA ARG A 96 16.54 12.65 -15.62
C ARG A 96 17.74 13.18 -16.38
N TYR A 97 18.27 12.37 -17.29
CA TYR A 97 19.53 12.65 -17.96
C TYR A 97 19.56 12.12 -19.41
N ILE A 98 20.57 12.55 -20.15
CA ILE A 98 21.01 11.91 -21.39
C ILE A 98 22.52 11.70 -21.28
N ASN A 99 22.99 10.47 -21.49
CA ASN A 99 24.39 10.19 -21.74
C ASN A 99 24.56 9.88 -23.24
N PRO A 100 25.01 10.86 -24.05
CA PRO A 100 25.18 10.67 -25.49
C PRO A 100 26.43 9.82 -25.82
N GLY A 101 27.33 9.60 -24.86
CA GLY A 101 28.54 8.82 -25.04
C GLY A 101 28.27 7.32 -25.20
N PRO A 102 29.22 6.57 -25.76
CA PRO A 102 29.10 5.11 -25.93
C PRO A 102 29.32 4.33 -24.62
N GLU A 103 29.91 4.96 -23.60
CA GLU A 103 30.29 4.34 -22.33
C GLU A 103 29.52 4.94 -21.15
N ALA A 104 29.41 4.17 -20.07
CA ALA A 104 28.78 4.63 -18.84
C ALA A 104 29.65 5.70 -18.16
N VAL A 105 29.03 6.80 -17.73
CA VAL A 105 29.70 7.89 -17.01
C VAL A 105 29.47 7.76 -15.51
N THR A 106 30.54 7.80 -14.73
CA THR A 106 30.45 7.84 -13.26
C THR A 106 30.38 9.28 -12.78
N GLY A 107 29.45 9.53 -11.86
CA GLY A 107 29.31 10.80 -11.15
C GLY A 107 29.13 10.60 -9.65
N ARG A 108 28.87 11.70 -8.95
CA ARG A 108 28.68 11.72 -7.50
C ARG A 108 27.59 12.72 -7.12
N VAL A 109 26.68 12.28 -6.26
CA VAL A 109 25.66 13.15 -5.66
C VAL A 109 25.97 13.30 -4.18
N THR A 110 26.07 14.54 -3.73
CA THR A 110 26.33 14.89 -2.32
C THR A 110 25.24 15.82 -1.82
N ILE A 111 24.55 15.44 -0.74
CA ILE A 111 23.49 16.25 -0.11
C ILE A 111 23.92 16.66 1.29
N TYR A 112 23.71 17.93 1.65
CA TYR A 112 23.94 18.44 3.00
C TYR A 112 22.97 19.57 3.39
N PRO A 113 22.69 19.78 4.69
CA PRO A 113 21.79 20.83 5.14
C PRO A 113 22.43 22.20 4.93
N SER A 114 21.65 23.20 4.49
CA SER A 114 22.19 24.54 4.23
C SER A 114 22.74 25.25 5.47
N ARG A 115 22.35 24.83 6.68
CA ARG A 115 22.71 25.47 7.97
C ARG A 115 23.65 24.62 8.85
N ALA A 116 24.18 23.50 8.36
CA ALA A 116 24.88 22.53 9.22
C ALA A 116 26.42 22.69 9.27
N LYS A 117 26.99 22.25 10.41
CA LYS A 117 28.44 22.10 10.64
C LYS A 117 28.99 20.89 9.86
N ALA A 118 30.29 20.88 9.58
CA ALA A 118 30.97 19.80 8.87
C ALA A 118 30.67 18.40 9.48
N GLY A 119 30.25 17.44 8.64
CA GLY A 119 30.03 16.04 9.04
C GLY A 119 28.63 15.44 8.74
N THR A 120 27.64 16.24 8.34
CA THR A 120 26.26 15.76 8.03
C THR A 120 26.00 15.50 6.54
N ALA A 121 27.04 15.50 5.70
CA ALA A 121 26.91 15.32 4.27
C ALA A 121 26.76 13.83 3.90
N GLN A 122 25.79 13.50 3.06
CA GLN A 122 25.61 12.16 2.52
C GLN A 122 26.05 12.18 1.05
N SER A 123 27.02 11.34 0.70
CA SER A 123 27.55 11.25 -0.66
C SER A 123 27.42 9.83 -1.20
N LYS A 124 26.89 9.70 -2.42
CA LYS A 124 26.77 8.42 -3.12
C LYS A 124 27.23 8.56 -4.56
N GLU A 125 27.76 7.48 -5.11
CA GLU A 125 28.12 7.41 -6.52
C GLU A 125 26.89 7.15 -7.38
N ILE A 126 26.93 7.63 -8.62
CA ILE A 126 25.90 7.43 -9.62
C ILE A 126 26.55 7.01 -10.93
N ILE A 127 25.88 6.13 -11.68
CA ILE A 127 26.35 5.64 -12.97
C ILE A 127 25.28 5.99 -14.01
N PHE A 128 25.66 6.81 -14.99
CA PHE A 128 24.82 7.21 -16.10
C PHE A 128 25.06 6.29 -17.29
N GLN A 129 24.15 5.35 -17.53
CA GLN A 129 24.23 4.44 -18.68
C GLN A 129 24.03 5.19 -20.01
N PRO A 130 24.69 4.79 -21.11
CA PRO A 130 24.46 5.35 -22.46
C PRO A 130 22.98 5.38 -22.83
N SER A 131 22.52 6.48 -23.41
CA SER A 131 21.11 6.68 -23.74
C SER A 131 20.95 7.54 -25.00
N LYS A 132 20.17 7.07 -25.98
CA LYS A 132 19.85 7.83 -27.21
C LYS A 132 18.82 8.95 -27.02
N GLY A 133 18.14 8.95 -25.87
CA GLY A 133 17.13 9.94 -25.50
C GLY A 133 17.04 10.03 -23.98
N PRO A 134 16.08 10.82 -23.46
CA PRO A 134 15.93 11.02 -22.02
C PRO A 134 15.72 9.72 -21.26
N ALA A 135 16.47 9.54 -20.19
CA ALA A 135 16.41 8.36 -19.32
C ALA A 135 16.40 8.78 -17.84
N PHE A 136 15.98 7.86 -16.97
CA PHE A 136 16.00 8.04 -15.53
C PHE A 136 17.04 7.14 -14.87
N VAL A 137 17.72 7.67 -13.86
CA VAL A 137 18.60 6.91 -12.97
C VAL A 137 18.26 7.19 -11.51
N THR A 138 18.08 6.13 -10.72
CA THR A 138 17.93 6.21 -9.26
C THR A 138 19.30 6.05 -8.59
N VAL A 139 19.60 6.86 -7.57
CA VAL A 139 20.89 6.83 -6.86
C VAL A 139 20.90 5.78 -5.73
N PRO A 140 21.95 4.94 -5.60
CA PRO A 140 23.05 4.73 -6.55
C PRO A 140 22.62 3.90 -7.76
N GLY A 141 23.14 4.24 -8.94
CA GLY A 141 22.75 3.66 -10.24
C GLY A 141 23.22 2.21 -10.47
N ASN A 142 23.54 1.45 -9.42
CA ASN A 142 24.07 0.08 -9.46
C ASN A 142 22.98 -1.00 -9.27
N GLY A 143 21.71 -0.61 -9.21
CA GLY A 143 20.57 -1.53 -8.99
C GLY A 143 20.12 -1.66 -7.54
N PHE A 144 20.90 -1.16 -6.57
CA PHE A 144 20.50 -1.09 -5.16
C PHE A 144 20.29 0.37 -4.74
N ALA A 145 19.05 0.85 -4.84
CA ALA A 145 18.72 2.23 -4.51
C ALA A 145 18.67 2.49 -2.98
N ASP A 146 19.82 2.82 -2.41
CA ASP A 146 19.97 3.24 -1.01
C ASP A 146 19.35 4.63 -0.75
N PRO A 147 18.51 4.80 0.28
CA PRO A 147 17.86 6.09 0.58
C PRO A 147 18.81 7.11 1.24
N PHE A 148 18.47 8.39 1.11
CA PHE A 148 19.07 9.53 1.79
C PHE A 148 18.20 9.95 2.97
N SER A 149 18.82 10.25 4.11
CA SER A 149 18.15 10.80 5.29
C SER A 149 18.05 12.32 5.18
N ILE A 150 16.89 12.85 4.81
CA ILE A 150 16.63 14.27 4.59
C ILE A 150 15.46 14.70 5.48
N VAL A 151 15.77 15.48 6.53
CA VAL A 151 14.75 16.06 7.41
C VAL A 151 14.14 17.33 6.80
N PRO A 152 12.93 17.74 7.23
CA PRO A 152 12.31 18.99 6.78
C PRO A 152 13.25 20.20 6.91
N GLY A 153 13.33 21.03 5.88
CA GLY A 153 14.19 22.20 5.81
C GLY A 153 14.86 22.40 4.45
N THR A 154 15.82 23.34 4.41
CA THR A 154 16.57 23.68 3.19
C THR A 154 17.87 22.89 3.11
N TRP A 155 18.05 22.21 2.00
CA TRP A 155 19.20 21.37 1.69
C TRP A 155 19.89 21.82 0.40
N ILE A 156 21.14 21.41 0.24
CA ILE A 156 21.90 21.64 -0.98
C ILE A 156 22.31 20.28 -1.54
N ALA A 157 21.98 20.04 -2.81
CA ALA A 157 22.49 18.91 -3.58
C ALA A 157 23.58 19.38 -4.52
N CYS A 158 24.78 18.80 -4.38
CA CYS A 158 25.88 18.90 -5.32
C CYS A 158 25.88 17.67 -6.23
N ILE A 159 25.83 17.87 -7.54
CA ILE A 159 25.93 16.81 -8.54
C ILE A 159 27.21 17.04 -9.33
N LYS A 160 28.13 16.07 -9.28
CA LYS A 160 29.40 16.10 -10.00
C LYS A 160 29.43 15.00 -11.06
N ALA A 161 29.57 15.38 -12.32
CA ALA A 161 29.67 14.48 -13.47
C ALA A 161 30.28 15.22 -14.67
N GLU A 162 30.76 14.51 -15.67
CA GLU A 162 31.30 15.08 -16.90
C GLU A 162 30.89 14.23 -18.11
N GLY A 163 30.46 14.85 -19.20
CA GLY A 163 30.01 14.17 -20.42
C GLY A 163 28.53 13.79 -20.45
N VAL A 164 27.71 14.29 -19.51
CA VAL A 164 26.27 14.02 -19.45
C VAL A 164 25.44 15.30 -19.53
N LEU A 165 24.19 15.15 -19.96
CA LEU A 165 23.18 16.19 -19.98
C LEU A 165 22.19 15.92 -18.85
N LEU A 166 21.96 16.89 -17.98
CA LEU A 166 21.09 16.75 -16.82
C LEU A 166 19.89 17.70 -16.93
N ASP A 167 18.67 17.19 -16.71
CA ASP A 167 17.42 17.96 -16.82
C ASP A 167 16.88 18.34 -15.44
N TYR A 168 16.35 17.36 -14.69
CA TYR A 168 15.86 17.58 -13.33
C TYR A 168 16.24 16.49 -12.35
N LEU A 169 16.20 16.86 -11.08
CA LEU A 169 16.32 15.99 -9.92
C LEU A 169 14.95 15.79 -9.26
N VAL A 170 14.64 14.56 -8.85
CA VAL A 170 13.45 14.22 -8.07
C VAL A 170 13.85 13.68 -6.71
N LEU A 171 13.17 14.15 -5.67
CA LEU A 171 13.17 13.51 -4.35
C LEU A 171 11.96 12.58 -4.23
N LEU A 172 12.17 11.27 -4.33
CA LEU A 172 11.10 10.28 -4.23
C LEU A 172 10.99 9.79 -2.76
N PRO A 173 9.90 10.11 -2.04
CA PRO A 173 9.74 9.72 -0.63
C PRO A 173 9.52 8.21 -0.48
N ARG A 174 9.88 7.69 0.70
CA ARG A 174 9.65 6.29 1.10
C ARG A 174 8.22 5.82 0.92
N ASP A 175 7.26 6.68 1.25
CA ASP A 175 5.84 6.38 1.10
C ASP A 175 5.45 6.03 -0.34
N TYR A 176 6.24 6.43 -1.34
CA TYR A 176 5.97 6.09 -2.75
C TYR A 176 6.71 4.84 -3.20
N TYR A 177 8.00 4.72 -2.91
CA TYR A 177 8.78 3.59 -3.44
C TYR A 177 8.65 2.29 -2.63
N GLU A 178 8.20 2.36 -1.37
CA GLU A 178 7.77 1.19 -0.60
C GLU A 178 6.25 1.01 -0.63
N ALA A 179 5.49 2.07 -0.92
CA ALA A 179 4.04 2.06 -1.02
C ALA A 179 3.31 1.31 0.12
N PRO A 180 3.69 1.46 1.41
CA PRO A 180 3.16 0.66 2.52
C PRO A 180 1.66 0.84 2.77
N SER A 181 1.09 1.90 2.19
CA SER A 181 -0.31 2.27 2.27
C SER A 181 -1.18 1.67 1.15
N LEU A 182 -0.59 1.08 0.11
CA LEU A 182 -1.34 0.40 -0.95
C LEU A 182 -1.86 -0.93 -0.43
N ARG A 183 -2.96 -0.85 0.30
CA ARG A 183 -3.65 -1.99 0.87
C ARG A 183 -5.08 -1.99 0.36
N LEU A 184 -5.47 -3.10 -0.25
CA LEU A 184 -6.82 -3.25 -0.79
C LEU A 184 -7.71 -3.93 0.26
N PRO A 185 -8.73 -3.27 0.83
CA PRO A 185 -9.72 -3.95 1.66
C PRO A 185 -10.52 -4.91 0.78
N VAL A 186 -10.62 -6.17 1.20
CA VAL A 186 -11.45 -7.17 0.52
C VAL A 186 -12.71 -7.35 1.35
N THR A 187 -13.86 -7.04 0.76
CA THR A 187 -15.17 -7.08 1.44
C THR A 187 -16.03 -8.26 1.00
N GLU A 188 -15.90 -8.67 -0.26
CA GLU A 188 -16.79 -9.66 -0.86
C GLU A 188 -16.45 -11.09 -0.43
N PRO A 189 -17.43 -11.90 0.00
CA PRO A 189 -17.24 -13.32 0.25
C PRO A 189 -16.96 -14.09 -1.04
N CYS A 190 -16.16 -15.15 -0.96
CA CYS A 190 -15.94 -16.02 -2.10
C CYS A 190 -17.25 -16.73 -2.51
N ALA A 191 -17.60 -16.61 -3.79
CA ALA A 191 -18.67 -17.36 -4.44
C ALA A 191 -18.15 -18.66 -5.07
N ASP A 192 -19.05 -19.55 -5.48
CA ASP A 192 -18.69 -20.82 -6.15
C ASP A 192 -17.86 -20.63 -7.42
N THR A 193 -18.09 -19.54 -8.15
CA THR A 193 -17.31 -19.13 -9.31
C THR A 193 -17.00 -17.64 -9.19
N GLY A 194 -15.84 -17.23 -9.69
CA GLY A 194 -15.42 -15.83 -9.61
C GLY A 194 -14.39 -15.48 -10.67
N PRO A 195 -14.20 -14.18 -10.97
CA PRO A 195 -13.23 -13.75 -11.96
C PRO A 195 -11.80 -14.14 -11.53
N PRO A 196 -10.97 -14.63 -12.46
CA PRO A 196 -9.61 -15.04 -12.14
C PRO A 196 -8.80 -13.85 -11.62
N ARG A 197 -8.03 -14.07 -10.54
CA ARG A 197 -7.22 -13.06 -9.83
C ARG A 197 -7.99 -11.98 -9.08
N GLU A 198 -9.31 -12.08 -8.96
CA GLU A 198 -10.03 -11.29 -7.96
C GLU A 198 -9.87 -11.91 -6.58
N ASN A 199 -9.69 -11.03 -5.59
CA ASN A 199 -9.59 -11.43 -4.20
C ASN A 199 -10.98 -11.44 -3.56
N CYS A 200 -11.24 -12.44 -2.75
CA CYS A 200 -12.46 -12.59 -1.98
C CYS A 200 -12.15 -13.08 -0.56
N LEU A 201 -13.09 -12.94 0.36
CA LEU A 201 -12.98 -13.44 1.73
C LEU A 201 -13.50 -14.87 1.78
N LEU A 202 -12.62 -15.80 2.14
CA LEU A 202 -13.02 -17.16 2.46
C LEU A 202 -13.41 -17.22 3.94
N TYR A 203 -14.52 -17.86 4.22
CA TYR A 203 -15.10 -17.94 5.54
C TYR A 203 -15.04 -19.37 6.10
N GLN A 204 -15.20 -19.51 7.41
CA GLN A 204 -15.33 -20.79 8.07
C GLN A 204 -16.27 -20.65 9.26
N HIS A 205 -17.11 -21.64 9.50
CA HIS A 205 -17.95 -21.74 10.68
C HIS A 205 -17.25 -22.49 11.81
N LEU A 206 -17.70 -22.25 13.04
CA LEU A 206 -17.37 -23.12 14.16
C LEU A 206 -17.74 -24.57 13.84
N PRO A 207 -16.87 -25.55 14.09
CA PRO A 207 -17.18 -26.94 13.79
C PRO A 207 -18.39 -27.44 14.62
N VAL A 208 -19.36 -28.06 13.96
CA VAL A 208 -20.48 -28.77 14.61
C VAL A 208 -20.28 -30.27 14.65
N THR A 209 -19.13 -30.77 14.18
CA THR A 209 -18.79 -32.19 14.05
C THR A 209 -18.77 -32.96 15.38
N ARG A 210 -18.69 -32.25 16.52
CA ARG A 210 -18.79 -32.85 17.85
C ARG A 210 -20.23 -33.10 18.31
N PHE A 211 -21.20 -32.53 17.61
CA PHE A 211 -22.61 -32.65 17.93
C PHE A 211 -23.29 -33.70 17.05
N PRO A 212 -24.38 -34.33 17.51
CA PRO A 212 -25.16 -35.25 16.69
C PRO A 212 -25.79 -34.52 15.49
N CYS A 213 -25.51 -35.02 14.29
CA CYS A 213 -26.08 -34.52 13.05
C CYS A 213 -26.66 -35.68 12.22
N ALA A 214 -27.74 -35.42 11.49
CA ALA A 214 -28.25 -36.29 10.43
C ALA A 214 -27.95 -35.67 9.07
N LEU A 215 -27.27 -36.44 8.21
CA LEU A 215 -26.99 -36.04 6.84
C LEU A 215 -28.26 -36.13 6.00
N ALA A 216 -28.55 -35.10 5.21
CA ALA A 216 -29.76 -35.06 4.40
C ALA A 216 -29.78 -36.15 3.31
N CYS A 217 -28.62 -36.59 2.84
CA CYS A 217 -28.50 -37.69 1.88
C CYS A 217 -28.92 -39.05 2.46
N GLU A 218 -29.04 -39.18 3.79
CA GLU A 218 -29.51 -40.39 4.48
C GLU A 218 -31.02 -40.37 4.75
N ALA A 219 -31.76 -39.44 4.13
CA ALA A 219 -33.20 -39.35 4.30
C ALA A 219 -33.90 -40.66 3.94
N ARG A 220 -34.78 -41.11 4.85
CA ARG A 220 -35.53 -42.35 4.69
C ARG A 220 -36.78 -42.18 3.82
N HIS A 221 -37.32 -40.96 3.80
CA HIS A 221 -38.51 -40.60 3.05
C HIS A 221 -38.30 -39.23 2.43
N PHE A 222 -38.61 -39.12 1.14
CA PHE A 222 -38.60 -37.88 0.38
C PHE A 222 -39.85 -37.83 -0.51
N LEU A 223 -40.62 -36.75 -0.37
CA LEU A 223 -41.79 -36.46 -1.21
C LEU A 223 -41.54 -35.16 -1.97
N LEU A 224 -41.92 -35.15 -3.24
CA LEU A 224 -41.88 -33.98 -4.11
C LEU A 224 -43.23 -33.89 -4.82
N ASP A 225 -43.90 -32.74 -4.71
CA ASP A 225 -45.28 -32.55 -5.18
C ASP A 225 -46.24 -33.59 -4.58
N GLY A 226 -46.01 -33.99 -3.33
CA GLY A 226 -46.80 -35.00 -2.61
C GLY A 226 -46.50 -36.46 -2.96
N GLU A 227 -45.66 -36.73 -3.97
CA GLU A 227 -45.35 -38.09 -4.43
C GLU A 227 -43.94 -38.55 -4.00
N PRO A 228 -43.75 -39.84 -3.63
CA PRO A 228 -42.43 -40.39 -3.34
C PRO A 228 -41.49 -40.30 -4.55
N ARG A 229 -40.33 -39.68 -4.36
CA ARG A 229 -39.28 -39.57 -5.39
C ARG A 229 -37.94 -40.02 -4.84
N ALA A 230 -37.04 -40.42 -5.74
CA ALA A 230 -35.64 -40.62 -5.37
C ALA A 230 -35.00 -39.28 -5.03
N LEU A 231 -34.22 -39.26 -3.95
CA LEU A 231 -33.52 -38.05 -3.50
C LEU A 231 -32.39 -37.72 -4.49
N ALA A 232 -32.45 -36.57 -5.13
CA ALA A 232 -31.37 -36.09 -5.98
C ALA A 232 -30.23 -35.55 -5.11
N LEU A 233 -28.99 -35.96 -5.42
CA LEU A 233 -27.78 -35.49 -4.73
C LEU A 233 -26.98 -34.59 -5.66
N ARG A 234 -26.53 -33.44 -5.13
CA ARG A 234 -25.78 -32.44 -5.89
C ARG A 234 -24.59 -31.93 -5.11
N ARG A 235 -23.57 -31.47 -5.84
CA ARG A 235 -22.37 -30.83 -5.31
C ARG A 235 -22.09 -29.57 -6.13
N PRO A 236 -22.44 -28.36 -5.64
CA PRO A 236 -22.33 -27.12 -6.41
C PRO A 236 -20.91 -26.81 -6.89
N SER A 237 -19.92 -27.06 -6.03
CA SER A 237 -18.50 -26.84 -6.34
C SER A 237 -17.62 -27.84 -5.60
N PRO A 238 -16.34 -27.99 -5.99
CA PRO A 238 -15.39 -28.85 -5.28
C PRO A 238 -15.19 -28.48 -3.80
N ALA A 239 -15.47 -27.23 -3.41
CA ALA A 239 -15.41 -26.78 -2.02
C ALA A 239 -16.59 -27.29 -1.17
N HIS A 240 -17.71 -27.63 -1.80
CA HIS A 240 -18.91 -28.10 -1.11
C HIS A 240 -18.92 -29.61 -0.88
N PRO A 241 -19.57 -30.09 0.20
CA PRO A 241 -19.92 -31.51 0.34
C PRO A 241 -21.06 -31.89 -0.62
N VAL A 242 -21.34 -33.19 -0.71
CA VAL A 242 -22.54 -33.68 -1.38
C VAL A 242 -23.76 -33.32 -0.52
N MET A 243 -24.80 -32.78 -1.16
CA MET A 243 -26.01 -32.30 -0.51
C MET A 243 -27.25 -32.87 -1.20
N ALA A 244 -28.35 -32.96 -0.45
CA ALA A 244 -29.65 -33.32 -0.95
C ALA A 244 -30.31 -32.11 -1.65
N ASP A 245 -30.85 -32.30 -2.85
CA ASP A 245 -31.62 -31.26 -3.52
C ASP A 245 -33.02 -31.17 -2.91
N PHE A 246 -33.27 -30.10 -2.16
CA PHE A 246 -34.55 -29.80 -1.53
C PHE A 246 -35.25 -28.67 -2.31
N SER A 247 -35.32 -28.83 -3.63
CA SER A 247 -35.94 -27.85 -4.54
C SER A 247 -37.22 -28.40 -5.16
N GLY A 248 -38.31 -27.61 -5.12
CA GLY A 248 -39.60 -28.03 -5.67
C GLY A 248 -40.80 -27.31 -5.08
N ARG A 249 -42.00 -27.75 -5.47
CA ARG A 249 -43.25 -27.42 -4.80
C ARG A 249 -43.64 -28.60 -3.90
N GLU A 250 -44.19 -28.29 -2.73
CA GLU A 250 -44.58 -29.26 -1.69
C GLU A 250 -43.53 -30.36 -1.46
N VAL A 251 -42.37 -29.95 -0.93
CA VAL A 251 -41.25 -30.85 -0.65
C VAL A 251 -41.29 -31.29 0.82
N GLU A 252 -41.13 -32.58 1.06
CA GLU A 252 -41.04 -33.15 2.41
C GLU A 252 -39.85 -34.12 2.51
N LEU A 253 -39.09 -34.02 3.60
CA LEU A 253 -37.96 -34.91 3.88
C LEU A 253 -37.99 -35.36 5.34
N ARG A 254 -37.78 -36.66 5.57
CA ARG A 254 -37.71 -37.24 6.92
C ARG A 254 -36.36 -37.87 7.23
N LEU A 255 -35.78 -37.46 8.36
CA LEU A 255 -34.49 -37.90 8.87
C LEU A 255 -34.63 -38.44 10.28
N ARG A 256 -33.76 -39.39 10.64
CA ARG A 256 -33.65 -39.88 12.02
C ARG A 256 -32.44 -39.23 12.68
N LEU A 257 -32.65 -38.52 13.77
CA LEU A 257 -31.61 -37.94 14.61
C LEU A 257 -31.34 -38.80 15.83
N ARG A 258 -30.05 -39.03 16.10
CA ARG A 258 -29.60 -39.70 17.32
C ARG A 258 -29.51 -38.70 18.46
N VAL A 259 -30.10 -39.02 19.60
CA VAL A 259 -30.09 -38.15 20.79
C VAL A 259 -29.19 -38.77 21.86
N PRO A 260 -28.05 -38.15 22.20
CA PRO A 260 -27.03 -38.78 23.03
C PRO A 260 -27.44 -38.84 24.51
N GLN A 261 -28.19 -37.83 24.98
CA GLN A 261 -28.68 -37.74 26.35
C GLN A 261 -30.03 -37.02 26.37
N VAL A 262 -30.83 -37.28 27.41
CA VAL A 262 -32.10 -36.56 27.62
C VAL A 262 -31.79 -35.11 27.94
N GLY A 263 -32.44 -34.16 27.25
CA GLY A 263 -32.21 -32.74 27.51
C GLY A 263 -32.87 -31.80 26.51
N HIS A 264 -32.45 -30.54 26.57
CA HIS A 264 -32.94 -29.45 25.73
C HIS A 264 -31.95 -29.13 24.62
N TYR A 265 -32.45 -29.07 23.39
CA TYR A 265 -31.61 -28.93 22.19
C TYR A 265 -32.09 -27.80 21.29
N VAL A 266 -31.12 -27.11 20.69
CA VAL A 266 -31.33 -26.20 19.56
C VAL A 266 -31.02 -26.94 18.27
N VAL A 267 -31.88 -26.78 17.27
CA VAL A 267 -31.70 -27.40 15.95
C VAL A 267 -31.04 -26.40 15.00
N VAL A 268 -29.95 -26.81 14.36
CA VAL A 268 -29.20 -26.03 13.36
C VAL A 268 -29.22 -26.76 12.03
N VAL A 269 -29.53 -26.03 10.96
CA VAL A 269 -29.63 -26.54 9.59
C VAL A 269 -28.50 -25.96 8.76
N GLU A 270 -27.72 -26.82 8.10
CA GLU A 270 -26.67 -26.44 7.15
C GLU A 270 -27.12 -26.62 5.70
N TYR A 271 -27.01 -25.56 4.90
CA TYR A 271 -27.53 -25.52 3.54
C TYR A 271 -26.71 -24.61 2.60
N SER A 272 -27.00 -24.70 1.31
CA SER A 272 -26.53 -23.80 0.25
C SER A 272 -27.69 -23.44 -0.69
N THR A 273 -27.65 -22.31 -1.37
CA THR A 273 -28.72 -21.88 -2.29
C THR A 273 -28.15 -21.44 -3.63
N GLU A 274 -28.89 -21.66 -4.70
CA GLU A 274 -28.48 -21.21 -6.05
C GLU A 274 -29.16 -19.90 -6.47
N VAL A 275 -30.17 -19.44 -5.73
CA VAL A 275 -31.00 -18.27 -6.06
C VAL A 275 -31.00 -17.24 -4.92
N ASP A 276 -31.10 -15.94 -5.26
CA ASP A 276 -31.21 -14.86 -4.27
C ASP A 276 -32.66 -14.69 -3.82
N GLN A 277 -33.24 -15.76 -3.29
CA GLN A 277 -34.61 -15.75 -2.80
C GLN A 277 -34.68 -16.54 -1.49
N PRO A 278 -35.07 -15.90 -0.37
CA PRO A 278 -35.22 -16.63 0.88
C PRO A 278 -36.34 -17.66 0.75
N SER A 279 -36.12 -18.83 1.32
CA SER A 279 -37.11 -19.89 1.46
C SER A 279 -37.40 -20.16 2.93
N GLU A 280 -38.53 -20.79 3.20
CA GLU A 280 -38.97 -21.11 4.56
C GLU A 280 -39.39 -22.58 4.59
N ALA A 281 -39.01 -23.29 5.66
CA ALA A 281 -39.40 -24.67 5.87
C ALA A 281 -39.91 -24.89 7.30
N ASP A 282 -41.04 -25.57 7.39
CA ASP A 282 -41.59 -26.08 8.64
C ASP A 282 -40.74 -27.25 9.13
N VAL A 283 -40.43 -27.26 10.42
CA VAL A 283 -39.66 -28.30 11.10
C VAL A 283 -40.53 -28.94 12.17
N LEU A 284 -40.86 -30.22 11.97
CA LEU A 284 -41.60 -31.01 12.94
C LEU A 284 -40.68 -32.06 13.56
N MET A 285 -40.48 -31.94 14.86
CA MET A 285 -39.65 -32.84 15.66
C MET A 285 -40.55 -33.82 16.41
N ARG A 286 -40.37 -35.12 16.15
CA ARG A 286 -41.13 -36.19 16.82
C ARG A 286 -40.20 -36.97 17.74
N SER A 287 -40.41 -36.84 19.05
CA SER A 287 -39.74 -37.61 20.09
C SER A 287 -40.82 -38.38 20.90
N PRO A 288 -40.51 -39.50 21.57
CA PRO A 288 -41.51 -40.21 22.38
C PRO A 288 -42.18 -39.26 23.38
N GLY A 289 -43.51 -39.15 23.30
CA GLY A 289 -44.31 -38.31 24.21
C GLY A 289 -44.49 -36.84 23.80
N ALA A 290 -43.80 -36.33 22.77
CA ALA A 290 -43.95 -34.94 22.34
C ALA A 290 -43.79 -34.76 20.81
N VAL A 291 -44.63 -33.88 20.25
CA VAL A 291 -44.47 -33.38 18.88
C VAL A 291 -44.30 -31.87 18.97
N LEU A 292 -43.13 -31.40 18.56
CA LEU A 292 -42.74 -30.01 18.67
C LEU A 292 -42.56 -29.44 17.27
N ALA A 293 -43.20 -28.30 17.00
CA ALA A 293 -43.16 -27.63 15.70
C ALA A 293 -42.33 -26.34 15.80
N GLY A 294 -41.58 -26.05 14.74
CA GLY A 294 -40.85 -24.82 14.55
C GLY A 294 -40.66 -24.56 13.06
N GLN A 295 -39.87 -23.54 12.73
CA GLN A 295 -39.68 -23.07 11.37
C GLN A 295 -38.23 -22.64 11.18
N VAL A 296 -37.68 -22.86 9.98
CA VAL A 296 -36.33 -22.40 9.62
C VAL A 296 -36.38 -21.50 8.39
N ASN A 297 -35.72 -20.34 8.50
CA ASN A 297 -35.52 -19.42 7.40
C ASN A 297 -34.22 -19.74 6.67
N VAL A 298 -34.31 -19.95 5.37
CA VAL A 298 -33.18 -20.27 4.48
C VAL A 298 -32.87 -19.02 3.65
N TYR A 299 -31.83 -18.30 4.04
CA TYR A 299 -31.36 -17.08 3.36
C TYR A 299 -30.48 -17.40 2.15
N SER A 300 -30.25 -16.42 1.27
CA SER A 300 -29.31 -16.58 0.15
C SER A 300 -27.90 -16.96 0.64
N CYS A 301 -27.35 -17.99 0.01
CA CYS A 301 -26.07 -18.61 0.32
C CYS A 301 -25.42 -19.18 -0.95
N LYS A 302 -24.93 -18.29 -1.83
CA LYS A 302 -24.24 -18.62 -3.10
C LYS A 302 -22.71 -18.69 -2.96
N TYR A 303 -22.24 -18.89 -1.73
CA TYR A 303 -20.84 -18.75 -1.34
C TYR A 303 -20.12 -20.08 -1.40
N SER A 304 -18.79 -20.09 -1.43
CA SER A 304 -17.98 -21.32 -1.34
C SER A 304 -18.05 -22.02 0.03
N ILE A 305 -18.98 -21.62 0.89
CA ILE A 305 -19.22 -22.15 2.23
C ILE A 305 -20.71 -22.42 2.42
N LEU A 306 -21.02 -23.41 3.26
CA LEU A 306 -22.40 -23.63 3.70
C LEU A 306 -22.83 -22.55 4.68
N CYS A 307 -24.10 -22.16 4.60
CA CYS A 307 -24.73 -21.28 5.57
C CYS A 307 -25.49 -22.08 6.62
N ARG A 308 -25.75 -21.43 7.76
CA ARG A 308 -26.46 -22.01 8.89
C ARG A 308 -27.63 -21.16 9.32
N SER A 309 -28.74 -21.83 9.61
CA SER A 309 -29.89 -21.24 10.28
C SER A 309 -30.31 -22.10 11.45
N ALA A 310 -30.71 -21.46 12.55
CA ALA A 310 -31.35 -22.17 13.65
C ALA A 310 -32.87 -22.20 13.45
N VAL A 311 -33.51 -23.23 13.97
CA VAL A 311 -34.97 -23.34 13.98
C VAL A 311 -35.54 -22.37 15.01
N THR A 312 -36.61 -21.69 14.64
CA THR A 312 -37.34 -20.73 15.48
C THR A 312 -38.75 -21.20 15.80
N ASP A 313 -39.27 -20.77 16.94
CA ASP A 313 -40.67 -21.00 17.35
C ASP A 313 -41.63 -20.06 16.59
N GLY A 314 -42.94 -20.21 16.82
CA GLY A 314 -43.97 -19.34 16.21
C GLY A 314 -43.90 -17.87 16.62
N ARG A 315 -42.96 -17.48 17.50
CA ARG A 315 -42.70 -16.08 17.90
C ARG A 315 -41.37 -15.57 17.33
N GLY A 316 -40.68 -16.34 16.49
CA GLY A 316 -39.38 -15.99 15.91
C GLY A 316 -38.22 -16.07 16.90
N ARG A 317 -38.39 -16.73 18.05
CA ARG A 317 -37.32 -16.98 19.02
C ARG A 317 -36.65 -18.31 18.72
N LEU A 318 -35.41 -18.53 19.19
CA LEU A 318 -34.76 -19.85 19.06
C LEU A 318 -35.67 -20.93 19.64
N ALA A 319 -36.03 -21.91 18.81
CA ALA A 319 -36.80 -23.06 19.24
C ALA A 319 -35.92 -23.99 20.06
N VAL A 320 -36.44 -24.39 21.22
CA VAL A 320 -35.80 -25.34 22.13
C VAL A 320 -36.66 -26.59 22.17
N TYR A 321 -36.03 -27.73 21.86
CA TYR A 321 -36.67 -29.03 21.78
C TYR A 321 -36.24 -29.89 22.96
N GLU A 322 -37.21 -30.33 23.77
CA GLU A 322 -36.97 -31.36 24.79
C GLU A 322 -36.99 -32.73 24.10
N LEU A 323 -35.84 -33.41 24.10
CA LEU A 323 -35.66 -34.70 23.43
C LEU A 323 -35.37 -35.79 24.47
N LEU A 324 -36.23 -36.79 24.51
CA LEU A 324 -36.16 -37.89 25.50
C LEU A 324 -35.47 -39.15 24.95
N ALA A 325 -35.43 -39.28 23.62
CA ALA A 325 -34.77 -40.36 22.89
C ALA A 325 -34.53 -39.92 21.43
N ASP A 326 -33.96 -40.81 20.62
CA ASP A 326 -33.89 -40.66 19.15
C ASP A 326 -35.18 -40.05 18.58
N ALA A 327 -35.03 -39.05 17.72
CA ALA A 327 -36.14 -38.26 17.21
C ALA A 327 -36.21 -38.33 15.68
N ASP A 328 -37.41 -38.31 15.13
CA ASP A 328 -37.63 -38.13 13.70
C ASP A 328 -37.83 -36.64 13.40
N VAL A 329 -37.00 -36.10 12.50
CA VAL A 329 -37.14 -34.75 11.94
C VAL A 329 -37.93 -34.87 10.65
N GLN A 330 -39.01 -34.10 10.54
CA GLN A 330 -39.73 -33.88 9.29
C GLN A 330 -39.55 -32.42 8.88
N LEU A 331 -38.91 -32.19 7.74
CA LEU A 331 -38.80 -30.89 7.10
C LEU A 331 -39.85 -30.81 5.99
N LYS A 332 -40.67 -29.75 5.98
CA LYS A 332 -41.70 -29.54 4.96
C LYS A 332 -41.68 -28.11 4.44
N ALA A 333 -41.71 -27.92 3.13
CA ALA A 333 -41.78 -26.60 2.53
C ALA A 333 -42.79 -26.57 1.38
N ARG A 334 -43.60 -25.50 1.30
CA ARG A 334 -44.54 -25.29 0.18
C ARG A 334 -43.80 -25.00 -1.12
N MET A 335 -42.72 -24.24 -1.02
CA MET A 335 -41.82 -23.95 -2.13
C MET A 335 -40.41 -23.78 -1.57
N ALA A 336 -39.49 -24.60 -2.04
CA ALA A 336 -38.10 -24.56 -1.61
C ALA A 336 -37.16 -24.56 -2.82
N ARG A 337 -36.01 -23.91 -2.68
CA ARG A 337 -34.96 -23.79 -3.71
C ARG A 337 -33.57 -23.77 -3.06
N PHE A 338 -33.25 -24.83 -2.34
CA PHE A 338 -31.96 -24.94 -1.66
C PHE A 338 -31.47 -26.38 -1.60
N LEU A 339 -30.16 -26.51 -1.39
CA LEU A 339 -29.49 -27.78 -1.16
C LEU A 339 -29.27 -27.94 0.34
N LEU A 340 -29.69 -29.07 0.88
CA LEU A 340 -29.59 -29.38 2.31
C LEU A 340 -28.39 -30.30 2.55
N HIS A 341 -27.49 -29.92 3.45
CA HIS A 341 -26.36 -30.76 3.83
C HIS A 341 -26.70 -31.65 5.03
N GLN A 342 -27.00 -31.03 6.17
CA GLN A 342 -27.26 -31.73 7.42
C GLN A 342 -28.09 -30.92 8.40
N ILE A 343 -28.67 -31.63 9.36
CA ILE A 343 -29.39 -31.06 10.51
C ILE A 343 -28.69 -31.55 11.78
N CYS A 344 -28.25 -30.63 12.63
CA CYS A 344 -27.55 -30.91 13.87
C CYS A 344 -28.37 -30.46 15.09
N ILE A 345 -28.23 -31.18 16.20
CA ILE A 345 -28.78 -30.79 17.50
C ILE A 345 -27.65 -30.38 18.44
N ILE A 346 -27.76 -29.20 19.03
CA ILE A 346 -26.77 -28.65 19.95
C ILE A 346 -27.44 -28.48 21.32
N PRO A 347 -26.89 -29.05 22.41
CA PRO A 347 -27.43 -28.84 23.74
C PRO A 347 -27.50 -27.35 24.08
N THR A 348 -28.58 -26.91 24.72
CA THR A 348 -28.81 -25.48 25.01
C THR A 348 -27.69 -24.83 25.81
N GLU A 349 -27.06 -25.59 26.70
CA GLU A 349 -25.95 -25.19 27.56
C GLU A 349 -24.63 -24.99 26.80
N GLU A 350 -24.49 -25.60 25.62
CA GLU A 350 -23.31 -25.47 24.74
C GLU A 350 -23.56 -24.55 23.55
N PHE A 351 -24.83 -24.22 23.26
CA PHE A 351 -25.19 -23.42 22.11
C PHE A 351 -24.78 -21.95 22.27
N SER A 352 -24.15 -21.41 21.22
CA SER A 352 -23.86 -19.99 21.04
C SER A 352 -24.31 -19.56 19.65
N THR A 353 -24.77 -18.31 19.53
CA THR A 353 -25.09 -17.72 18.22
C THR A 353 -23.88 -17.65 17.28
N GLU A 354 -22.65 -17.77 17.82
CA GLU A 354 -21.42 -17.90 17.02
C GLU A 354 -21.42 -19.14 16.12
N TYR A 355 -22.16 -20.20 16.44
CA TYR A 355 -22.31 -21.35 15.53
C TYR A 355 -23.01 -20.97 14.22
N LEU A 356 -23.85 -19.92 14.23
CA LEU A 356 -24.58 -19.44 13.06
C LEU A 356 -23.80 -18.40 12.24
N ARG A 357 -22.74 -17.82 12.80
CA ARG A 357 -21.97 -16.73 12.17
C ARG A 357 -20.59 -17.23 11.75
N PRO A 358 -20.26 -17.21 10.46
CA PRO A 358 -18.93 -17.60 10.02
C PRO A 358 -17.92 -16.48 10.31
N GLN A 359 -16.65 -16.87 10.48
CA GLN A 359 -15.52 -15.96 10.61
C GLN A 359 -14.59 -16.07 9.40
N VAL A 360 -13.85 -15.00 9.12
CA VAL A 360 -12.93 -14.96 7.97
C VAL A 360 -11.77 -15.92 8.23
N LYS A 361 -11.60 -16.88 7.32
CA LYS A 361 -10.48 -17.84 7.30
C LYS A 361 -9.26 -17.23 6.63
N CYS A 362 -9.44 -16.55 5.50
CA CYS A 362 -8.34 -15.89 4.79
C CYS A 362 -8.89 -14.98 3.70
N THR A 363 -8.00 -14.15 3.15
CA THR A 363 -8.23 -13.62 1.80
C THR A 363 -7.75 -14.64 0.78
N ALA A 364 -8.64 -15.01 -0.13
CA ALA A 364 -8.38 -15.99 -1.17
C ALA A 364 -8.40 -15.33 -2.57
N SER A 365 -7.74 -15.96 -3.54
CA SER A 365 -7.77 -15.56 -4.94
C SER A 365 -8.23 -16.75 -5.79
N TYR A 366 -9.01 -16.49 -6.84
CA TYR A 366 -9.38 -17.52 -7.82
C TYR A 366 -8.19 -17.90 -8.70
N GLY A 367 -7.95 -19.21 -8.86
CA GLY A 367 -6.90 -19.77 -9.70
C GLY A 367 -7.12 -19.53 -11.21
N ARG A 368 -6.04 -19.62 -12.00
CA ARG A 368 -6.04 -19.34 -13.46
C ARG A 368 -6.61 -20.47 -14.35
N PHE A 369 -6.92 -21.66 -13.80
CA PHE A 369 -7.27 -22.86 -14.59
C PHE A 369 -8.71 -23.34 -14.38
N VAL A 370 -9.19 -24.19 -15.29
CA VAL A 370 -10.57 -24.73 -15.37
C VAL A 370 -10.81 -25.71 -14.21
N ASN A 371 -11.30 -25.18 -13.10
CA ASN A 371 -11.90 -25.80 -11.88
C ASN A 371 -11.62 -24.84 -10.71
N GLN A 372 -12.18 -23.63 -10.84
CA GLN A 372 -11.86 -22.43 -10.06
C GLN A 372 -12.22 -22.61 -8.57
N SER A 373 -11.25 -23.02 -7.75
CA SER A 373 -11.37 -22.87 -6.29
C SER A 373 -10.58 -21.66 -5.84
N ALA A 374 -11.15 -20.91 -4.90
CA ALA A 374 -10.45 -19.82 -4.24
C ALA A 374 -9.42 -20.41 -3.26
N THR A 375 -8.16 -20.02 -3.38
CA THR A 375 -7.08 -20.47 -2.49
C THR A 375 -6.54 -19.31 -1.67
N CYS A 376 -6.25 -19.56 -0.39
CA CYS A 376 -5.74 -18.53 0.51
C CYS A 376 -4.42 -17.95 -0.02
N VAL A 377 -4.34 -16.64 -0.13
CA VAL A 377 -3.11 -15.95 -0.47
C VAL A 377 -2.19 -15.99 0.76
N SER A 378 -0.98 -16.52 0.60
CA SER A 378 0.04 -16.49 1.65
C SER A 378 0.49 -15.05 1.82
N LEU A 379 0.07 -14.42 2.93
CA LEU A 379 0.45 -13.06 3.29
C LEU A 379 1.42 -13.13 4.47
N VAL A 380 2.51 -12.38 4.41
CA VAL A 380 3.39 -12.18 5.57
C VAL A 380 2.61 -11.33 6.58
N PRO A 381 2.39 -11.80 7.83
CA PRO A 381 1.68 -11.00 8.81
C PRO A 381 2.50 -9.76 9.15
N GLU A 382 1.95 -8.58 8.89
CA GLU A 382 2.59 -7.33 9.26
C GLU A 382 2.65 -7.18 10.78
N THR A 383 3.80 -6.73 11.26
CA THR A 383 3.98 -6.38 12.67
C THR A 383 4.37 -4.90 12.69
N PRO A 384 3.68 -4.03 13.46
CA PRO A 384 4.03 -2.62 13.53
C PRO A 384 5.51 -2.45 13.92
N PRO A 385 6.29 -1.58 13.26
CA PRO A 385 7.72 -1.46 13.50
C PRO A 385 8.07 -1.00 14.93
N THR A 386 7.10 -0.40 15.64
CA THR A 386 7.24 0.06 17.03
C THR A 386 6.80 -0.98 18.06
N ALA A 387 6.30 -2.14 17.65
CA ALA A 387 5.85 -3.19 18.56
C ALA A 387 7.05 -4.03 19.03
N LEU A 388 7.19 -4.18 20.35
CA LEU A 388 8.05 -5.24 20.91
C LEU A 388 7.33 -6.57 20.73
N ILE A 389 8.03 -7.54 20.15
CA ILE A 389 7.52 -8.89 19.93
C ILE A 389 8.05 -9.80 21.05
N LEU A 390 7.15 -10.40 21.80
CA LEU A 390 7.47 -11.48 22.73
C LEU A 390 7.14 -12.80 22.04
N ASP A 391 8.18 -13.45 21.51
CA ASP A 391 8.06 -14.76 20.86
C ASP A 391 8.07 -15.89 21.87
N VAL A 392 7.44 -17.00 21.50
CA VAL A 392 7.36 -18.18 22.37
C VAL A 392 8.67 -19.00 22.25
N PRO A 393 9.27 -19.48 23.36
CA PRO A 393 10.54 -20.20 23.31
C PRO A 393 10.47 -21.45 22.42
N ALA A 394 11.40 -21.54 21.45
CA ALA A 394 11.56 -22.72 20.62
C ALA A 394 12.27 -23.84 21.41
N GLY A 395 11.52 -24.72 22.08
CA GLY A 395 12.12 -25.89 22.74
C GLY A 395 11.15 -26.77 23.55
N GLY A 396 10.84 -27.97 23.03
CA GLY A 396 10.20 -29.06 23.77
C GLY A 396 9.66 -30.18 22.87
N SER A 397 10.38 -31.30 22.81
CA SER A 397 10.12 -32.58 22.11
C SER A 397 8.71 -32.83 21.56
N SER A 398 8.61 -33.04 20.24
CA SER A 398 7.47 -33.67 19.58
C SER A 398 7.22 -35.09 20.11
N PRO A 399 6.02 -35.45 20.59
CA PRO A 399 5.62 -36.84 20.64
C PRO A 399 5.42 -37.31 19.19
N HIS A 400 6.17 -38.33 18.78
CA HIS A 400 5.90 -39.08 17.56
C HIS A 400 4.41 -39.45 17.50
N LEU A 401 3.69 -38.93 16.51
CA LEU A 401 2.42 -39.47 16.04
C LEU A 401 2.49 -39.63 14.52
N SER A 402 1.98 -40.77 14.10
CA SER A 402 2.21 -41.50 12.87
C SER A 402 1.90 -40.73 11.60
N GLN A 403 2.60 -41.10 10.53
CA GLN A 403 2.46 -40.61 9.16
C GLN A 403 1.00 -40.60 8.67
N ASP A 404 0.58 -39.44 8.17
CA ASP A 404 -0.44 -39.31 7.13
C ASP A 404 0.07 -38.30 6.08
N PRO A 405 0.02 -38.57 4.77
CA PRO A 405 0.71 -37.77 3.76
C PRO A 405 -0.18 -36.64 3.24
N SER A 406 0.13 -35.39 3.62
CA SER A 406 0.00 -34.23 2.71
C SER A 406 0.75 -33.01 3.26
N PRO A 407 1.68 -32.41 2.49
CA PRO A 407 2.25 -31.12 2.83
C PRO A 407 1.43 -30.01 2.17
N SER A 408 0.82 -29.11 2.96
CA SER A 408 0.31 -27.84 2.42
C SER A 408 0.48 -26.69 3.41
N ALA A 409 1.31 -25.72 2.99
CA ALA A 409 1.43 -24.31 3.38
C ALA A 409 1.24 -23.90 4.86
N GLY A 410 2.35 -23.51 5.50
CA GLY A 410 2.38 -22.51 6.57
C GLY A 410 1.99 -23.01 7.96
N ALA A 411 2.83 -23.85 8.58
CA ALA A 411 2.71 -24.15 10.00
C ALA A 411 2.89 -22.85 10.82
N VAL A 412 1.80 -22.30 11.34
CA VAL A 412 1.83 -21.18 12.29
C VAL A 412 2.68 -21.62 13.49
N THR A 413 3.85 -21.00 13.63
CA THR A 413 4.78 -21.29 14.71
C THR A 413 4.22 -20.66 16.00
N GLY A 414 3.78 -21.47 16.95
CA GLY A 414 3.19 -21.02 18.20
C GLY A 414 3.06 -22.16 19.22
N VAL A 415 2.74 -21.83 20.46
CA VAL A 415 2.55 -22.82 21.54
C VAL A 415 1.08 -23.11 21.74
N THR A 416 0.74 -24.39 21.75
CA THR A 416 -0.61 -24.85 22.07
C THR A 416 -0.82 -24.83 23.58
N LEU A 417 -1.72 -23.98 24.04
CA LEU A 417 -2.17 -23.94 25.43
C LEU A 417 -3.41 -24.82 25.57
N LYS A 418 -3.29 -25.89 26.37
CA LYS A 418 -4.39 -26.82 26.72
C LYS A 418 -4.02 -27.53 28.02
N ALA A 419 -5.01 -28.01 28.78
CA ALA A 419 -4.73 -28.83 29.97
C ALA A 419 -3.83 -30.04 29.60
N PRO A 420 -2.81 -30.38 30.41
CA PRO A 420 -2.46 -29.82 31.72
C PRO A 420 -1.59 -28.54 31.68
N GLN A 421 -1.03 -28.16 30.52
CA GLN A 421 -0.22 -26.95 30.33
C GLN A 421 -1.04 -25.83 29.69
N ASN A 422 -1.95 -25.24 30.48
CA ASN A 422 -2.87 -24.19 30.03
C ASN A 422 -2.34 -22.76 30.28
N GLN A 423 -1.07 -22.60 30.64
CA GLN A 423 -0.45 -21.30 30.91
C GLN A 423 0.96 -21.19 30.33
N VAL A 424 1.36 -19.98 29.94
CA VAL A 424 2.71 -19.65 29.49
C VAL A 424 3.08 -18.23 29.90
N THR A 425 4.36 -18.00 30.21
CA THR A 425 4.89 -16.67 30.52
C THR A 425 5.96 -16.30 29.50
N LEU A 426 5.80 -15.15 28.87
CA LEU A 426 6.75 -14.57 27.91
C LEU A 426 7.40 -13.34 28.53
N ARG A 427 8.69 -13.12 28.26
CA ARG A 427 9.48 -12.00 28.83
C ARG A 427 10.22 -11.28 27.71
N GLY A 428 10.40 -9.96 27.87
CA GLY A 428 11.25 -9.21 26.94
C GLY A 428 11.52 -7.76 27.40
N PRO A 429 12.59 -7.15 26.88
CA PRO A 429 13.00 -5.81 27.26
C PRO A 429 12.12 -4.74 26.60
N VAL A 430 11.64 -3.76 27.37
CA VAL A 430 10.89 -2.62 26.83
C VAL A 430 11.83 -1.46 26.43
N PRO A 431 11.58 -0.74 25.32
CA PRO A 431 12.47 0.33 24.86
C PRO A 431 12.62 1.50 25.84
N ARG A 432 11.56 1.82 26.59
CA ARG A 432 11.53 2.89 27.61
C ARG A 432 10.37 2.66 28.59
N PRO A 433 10.45 3.15 29.83
CA PRO A 433 9.30 3.16 30.74
C PRO A 433 8.14 3.98 30.16
N GLY A 434 6.90 3.55 30.39
CA GLY A 434 5.73 4.25 29.88
C GLY A 434 4.44 3.41 29.86
N ARG A 435 3.45 3.88 29.10
CA ARG A 435 2.15 3.22 28.93
C ARG A 435 2.14 2.36 27.68
N TYR A 436 1.70 1.12 27.83
CA TYR A 436 1.71 0.11 26.79
C TYR A 436 0.36 -0.57 26.63
N VAL A 437 0.01 -0.92 25.39
CA VAL A 437 -1.12 -1.78 25.06
C VAL A 437 -0.56 -3.17 24.74
N ILE A 438 -1.16 -4.20 25.36
CA ILE A 438 -0.78 -5.60 25.15
C ILE A 438 -1.76 -6.22 24.17
N VAL A 439 -1.26 -6.80 23.09
CA VAL A 439 -2.07 -7.45 22.05
C VAL A 439 -1.66 -8.92 21.93
N ILE A 440 -2.63 -9.81 22.08
CA ILE A 440 -2.45 -11.25 21.99
C ILE A 440 -2.67 -11.68 20.54
N HIS A 441 -1.66 -12.34 19.95
CA HIS A 441 -1.77 -12.97 18.64
C HIS A 441 -2.02 -14.47 18.82
N PHE A 442 -3.19 -14.95 18.43
CA PHE A 442 -3.61 -16.32 18.69
C PHE A 442 -4.35 -16.95 17.51
N TYR A 443 -4.40 -18.28 17.51
CA TYR A 443 -5.20 -19.08 16.60
C TYR A 443 -6.09 -20.03 17.42
N GLN A 444 -7.40 -20.02 17.16
CA GLN A 444 -8.37 -20.79 17.92
C GLN A 444 -9.52 -21.22 17.00
N PRO A 445 -9.50 -22.44 16.44
CA PRO A 445 -10.53 -22.88 15.50
C PRO A 445 -11.60 -23.81 16.11
N THR A 446 -11.67 -23.97 17.43
CA THR A 446 -12.45 -25.08 18.04
C THR A 446 -13.57 -24.67 19.00
N HIS A 447 -13.48 -23.50 19.62
CA HIS A 447 -14.39 -23.06 20.69
C HIS A 447 -15.14 -21.78 20.31
N PRO A 448 -16.38 -21.59 20.80
CA PRO A 448 -16.96 -20.26 20.91
C PRO A 448 -16.10 -19.36 21.80
N THR A 449 -16.30 -18.05 21.70
CA THR A 449 -15.52 -17.05 22.41
C THR A 449 -15.48 -17.34 23.92
N PHE A 450 -14.28 -17.32 24.50
CA PHE A 450 -14.08 -17.44 25.94
C PHE A 450 -13.08 -16.39 26.45
N LEU A 451 -13.17 -16.05 27.73
CA LEU A 451 -12.25 -15.13 28.37
C LEU A 451 -11.00 -15.87 28.82
N ALA A 452 -9.84 -15.43 28.35
CA ALA A 452 -8.54 -15.92 28.80
C ALA A 452 -7.90 -14.88 29.72
N GLN A 453 -7.30 -15.34 30.82
CA GLN A 453 -6.67 -14.48 31.82
C GLN A 453 -5.27 -14.11 31.36
N VAL A 454 -4.90 -12.85 31.58
CA VAL A 454 -3.57 -12.31 31.32
C VAL A 454 -3.06 -11.63 32.58
N SER A 455 -1.80 -11.84 32.92
CA SER A 455 -1.12 -11.10 33.97
C SER A 455 0.09 -10.39 33.38
N VAL A 456 0.14 -9.07 33.53
CA VAL A 456 1.20 -8.22 33.00
C VAL A 456 2.04 -7.72 34.16
N ASP A 457 3.33 -8.03 34.16
CA ASP A 457 4.29 -7.60 35.17
C ASP A 457 5.37 -6.72 34.52
N GLY A 458 5.31 -5.43 34.80
CA GLY A 458 6.30 -4.42 34.38
C GLY A 458 6.80 -3.60 35.57
N GLY A 459 6.82 -4.20 36.77
CA GLY A 459 7.11 -3.57 38.06
C GLY A 459 5.98 -3.73 39.08
N ARG A 460 4.73 -3.83 38.61
CA ARG A 460 3.58 -4.27 39.40
C ARG A 460 2.74 -5.23 38.57
N LEU A 461 2.39 -6.37 39.15
CA LEU A 461 1.52 -7.36 38.54
C LEU A 461 0.10 -6.80 38.39
N ARG A 462 -0.38 -6.69 37.14
CA ARG A 462 -1.75 -6.27 36.83
C ARG A 462 -2.51 -7.37 36.10
N PRO A 463 -3.71 -7.74 36.57
CA PRO A 463 -4.56 -8.68 35.85
C PRO A 463 -5.25 -7.98 34.67
N GLY A 464 -5.45 -8.73 33.60
CA GLY A 464 -6.25 -8.37 32.45
C GLY A 464 -6.87 -9.61 31.82
N VAL A 465 -7.71 -9.39 30.81
CA VAL A 465 -8.36 -10.46 30.05
C VAL A 465 -8.34 -10.12 28.57
N PHE A 466 -8.39 -11.13 27.72
CA PHE A 466 -8.71 -10.95 26.30
C PHE A 466 -9.79 -11.96 25.88
N HIS A 467 -10.51 -11.62 24.82
CA HIS A 467 -11.53 -12.44 24.20
C HIS A 467 -10.86 -13.39 23.20
N ALA A 468 -10.67 -14.64 23.62
CA ALA A 468 -10.25 -15.71 22.73
C ALA A 468 -11.45 -16.13 21.86
N ALA A 469 -11.73 -15.35 20.81
CA ALA A 469 -12.81 -15.59 19.87
C ALA A 469 -12.50 -16.73 18.89
N PHE A 470 -13.53 -17.26 18.25
CA PHE A 470 -13.34 -18.21 17.15
C PHE A 470 -12.51 -17.58 16.02
N CYS A 471 -11.29 -18.05 15.86
CA CYS A 471 -10.29 -17.57 14.93
C CYS A 471 -9.85 -18.72 14.00
N PRO A 472 -10.54 -18.92 12.86
CA PRO A 472 -10.10 -19.80 11.79
C PRO A 472 -9.07 -19.14 10.87
N HIS A 473 -8.65 -17.90 11.17
CA HIS A 473 -7.82 -17.11 10.28
C HIS A 473 -6.42 -17.75 10.11
N VAL A 474 -5.98 -17.99 8.88
CA VAL A 474 -4.72 -18.71 8.58
C VAL A 474 -3.48 -17.99 9.09
N LEU A 475 -3.55 -16.67 9.32
CA LEU A 475 -2.45 -15.89 9.90
C LEU A 475 -2.56 -15.71 11.41
N GLY A 476 -3.64 -16.18 12.05
CA GLY A 476 -4.00 -15.84 13.42
C GLY A 476 -4.84 -14.56 13.51
N CYS A 477 -5.36 -14.30 14.71
CA CYS A 477 -6.17 -13.14 15.07
C CYS A 477 -5.50 -12.37 16.21
N LEU A 478 -5.78 -11.08 16.26
CA LEU A 478 -5.29 -10.17 17.28
C LEU A 478 -6.45 -9.77 18.18
N ASP A 479 -6.22 -9.79 19.50
CA ASP A 479 -7.11 -9.15 20.46
C ASP A 479 -6.32 -8.41 21.52
N GLN A 480 -6.86 -7.29 22.00
CA GLN A 480 -6.21 -6.48 23.02
C GLN A 480 -6.54 -6.98 24.43
N VAL A 481 -5.58 -6.86 25.34
CA VAL A 481 -5.79 -7.15 26.75
C VAL A 481 -6.45 -5.94 27.41
N ILE A 482 -7.54 -6.18 28.14
CA ILE A 482 -8.27 -5.16 28.88
C ILE A 482 -8.29 -5.47 30.38
N THR A 483 -8.30 -4.43 31.20
CA THR A 483 -8.46 -4.48 32.65
C THR A 483 -9.59 -3.53 33.06
N GLY A 484 -10.75 -4.06 33.42
CA GLY A 484 -11.99 -3.27 33.47
C GLY A 484 -12.28 -2.63 32.12
N ASP A 485 -12.38 -1.31 32.08
CA ASP A 485 -12.59 -0.52 30.85
C ASP A 485 -11.28 0.09 30.28
N GLN A 486 -10.11 -0.29 30.80
CA GLN A 486 -8.81 0.25 30.38
C GLN A 486 -8.00 -0.77 29.59
N ALA A 487 -7.30 -0.32 28.54
CA ALA A 487 -6.41 -1.15 27.71
C ALA A 487 -4.91 -0.82 27.90
N GLU A 488 -4.59 0.19 28.72
CA GLU A 488 -3.23 0.67 28.94
C GLU A 488 -2.65 0.10 30.24
N PHE A 489 -1.41 -0.39 30.15
CA PHE A 489 -0.63 -0.93 31.26
C PHE A 489 0.61 -0.06 31.48
N ASP A 490 0.82 0.41 32.71
CA ASP A 490 2.05 1.12 33.05
C ASP A 490 3.18 0.11 33.27
N VAL A 491 4.28 0.32 32.55
CA VAL A 491 5.52 -0.44 32.67
C VAL A 491 6.62 0.51 33.16
N SER A 492 7.09 0.28 34.38
CA SER A 492 8.14 1.08 35.02
C SER A 492 9.52 0.42 34.95
N GLU A 493 9.55 -0.91 34.84
CA GLU A 493 10.78 -1.71 34.76
C GLU A 493 11.28 -1.86 33.31
N PRO A 494 12.58 -2.16 33.11
CA PRO A 494 13.15 -2.34 31.77
C PRO A 494 12.79 -3.69 31.12
N GLU A 495 12.17 -4.61 31.85
CA GLU A 495 11.64 -5.88 31.35
C GLU A 495 10.14 -5.97 31.65
N VAL A 496 9.36 -6.49 30.70
CA VAL A 496 7.96 -6.85 30.90
C VAL A 496 7.79 -8.37 30.80
N ALA A 497 7.00 -8.94 31.70
CA ALA A 497 6.56 -10.33 31.66
C ALA A 497 5.04 -10.41 31.44
N VAL A 498 4.61 -11.20 30.48
CA VAL A 498 3.19 -11.43 30.17
C VAL A 498 2.87 -12.90 30.32
N THR A 499 2.00 -13.22 31.27
CA THR A 499 1.50 -14.58 31.51
C THR A 499 0.10 -14.71 30.94
N VAL A 500 -0.11 -15.68 30.05
CA VAL A 500 -1.42 -16.04 29.49
C VAL A 500 -1.90 -17.34 30.11
N ARG A 501 -3.14 -17.40 30.59
CA ARG A 501 -3.75 -18.58 31.22
C ARG A 501 -5.15 -18.84 30.69
N LEU A 502 -5.42 -20.08 30.27
CA LEU A 502 -6.74 -20.49 29.76
C LEU A 502 -7.62 -21.15 30.84
N PRO A 503 -8.95 -21.01 30.74
CA PRO A 503 -9.90 -21.81 31.52
C PRO A 503 -9.78 -23.33 31.25
N GLU A 504 -10.30 -24.14 32.16
CA GLU A 504 -10.39 -25.59 31.95
C GLU A 504 -11.26 -25.95 30.74
N GLY A 505 -10.90 -27.03 30.03
CA GLY A 505 -11.61 -27.49 28.83
C GLY A 505 -11.43 -26.61 27.59
N LYS A 506 -10.71 -25.49 27.68
CA LYS A 506 -10.42 -24.58 26.55
C LYS A 506 -9.02 -24.81 26.00
N SER A 507 -8.85 -24.44 24.72
CA SER A 507 -7.57 -24.54 24.03
C SER A 507 -7.41 -23.45 22.97
N LEU A 508 -6.19 -22.96 22.80
CA LEU A 508 -5.79 -22.10 21.68
C LEU A 508 -4.29 -22.27 21.39
N VAL A 509 -3.86 -21.82 20.23
CA VAL A 509 -2.44 -21.67 19.89
C VAL A 509 -2.05 -20.21 20.08
N LEU A 510 -1.14 -19.94 21.01
CA LEU A 510 -0.56 -18.61 21.19
C LEU A 510 0.61 -18.46 20.22
N VAL A 511 0.51 -17.51 19.30
CA VAL A 511 1.52 -17.27 18.27
C VAL A 511 2.61 -16.34 18.80
N ARG A 512 2.23 -15.19 19.34
CA ARG A 512 3.12 -14.18 19.94
C ARG A 512 2.33 -13.17 20.77
N VAL A 513 3.02 -12.38 21.57
CA VAL A 513 2.45 -11.22 22.26
C VAL A 513 3.12 -9.95 21.77
N LEU A 514 2.33 -8.94 21.38
CA LEU A 514 2.82 -7.64 20.95
C LEU A 514 2.66 -6.64 22.10
N VAL A 515 3.73 -5.92 22.41
CA VAL A 515 3.74 -4.87 23.43
C VAL A 515 3.96 -3.54 22.71
N MET A 516 2.93 -2.70 22.65
CA MET A 516 2.90 -1.49 21.82
C MET A 516 2.84 -0.22 22.68
N PRO A 517 3.67 0.81 22.43
CA PRO A 517 3.51 2.10 23.10
C PRO A 517 2.12 2.68 22.82
N ALA A 518 1.40 3.11 23.86
CA ALA A 518 0.01 3.55 23.74
C ALA A 518 -0.18 4.72 22.76
N GLU A 519 0.79 5.64 22.69
CA GLU A 519 0.80 6.77 21.75
C GLU A 519 0.85 6.37 20.26
N ASN A 520 1.31 5.16 19.96
CA ASN A 520 1.45 4.64 18.59
C ASN A 520 0.45 3.52 18.29
N TYR A 521 -0.48 3.25 19.20
CA TYR A 521 -1.46 2.18 19.04
C TYR A 521 -2.65 2.66 18.19
N ASP A 522 -2.88 1.99 17.07
CA ASP A 522 -4.08 2.14 16.24
C ASP A 522 -4.96 0.90 16.42
N TYR A 523 -6.15 1.08 17.00
CA TYR A 523 -7.13 0.00 17.22
C TYR A 523 -7.52 -0.70 15.90
N GLN A 524 -7.39 -0.02 14.75
CA GLN A 524 -7.69 -0.62 13.45
C GLN A 524 -6.75 -1.79 13.10
N ILE A 525 -5.57 -1.89 13.75
CA ILE A 525 -4.65 -3.03 13.58
C ILE A 525 -5.34 -4.36 13.91
N LEU A 526 -6.30 -4.36 14.84
CA LEU A 526 -7.07 -5.56 15.20
C LEU A 526 -7.99 -6.06 14.08
N HIS A 527 -8.32 -5.20 13.10
CA HIS A 527 -9.41 -5.46 12.12
C HIS A 527 -8.98 -5.29 10.66
N ARG A 528 -7.71 -4.99 10.38
CA ARG A 528 -7.22 -4.78 9.00
C ARG A 528 -7.23 -6.09 8.20
N LYS A 529 -8.31 -6.27 7.41
CA LYS A 529 -8.46 -7.31 6.40
C LYS A 529 -8.11 -6.74 5.02
N SER A 530 -6.84 -6.50 4.79
CA SER A 530 -6.38 -5.89 3.54
C SER A 530 -5.29 -6.71 2.89
N VAL A 531 -5.32 -6.79 1.56
CA VAL A 531 -4.23 -7.38 0.78
C VAL A 531 -3.20 -6.30 0.51
N ASP A 532 -1.95 -6.58 0.87
CA ASP A 532 -0.83 -5.74 0.49
C ASP A 532 -0.64 -5.78 -1.03
N LYS A 533 -0.72 -4.61 -1.65
CA LYS A 533 -0.52 -4.39 -3.09
C LYS A 533 0.79 -3.67 -3.38
N SER A 534 1.60 -3.36 -2.37
CA SER A 534 2.89 -2.69 -2.52
C SER A 534 3.83 -3.46 -3.45
N SER A 535 3.97 -4.78 -3.27
CA SER A 535 4.85 -5.61 -4.11
C SER A 535 4.40 -5.65 -5.57
N GLU A 536 3.10 -5.76 -5.82
CA GLU A 536 2.51 -5.70 -7.17
C GLU A 536 2.76 -4.33 -7.81
N PHE A 537 2.58 -3.26 -7.03
CA PHE A 537 2.86 -1.89 -7.45
C PHE A 537 4.33 -1.66 -7.77
N ILE A 538 5.25 -2.04 -6.89
CA ILE A 538 6.70 -1.87 -7.10
C ILE A 538 7.14 -2.64 -8.35
N THR A 539 6.65 -3.87 -8.54
CA THR A 539 7.03 -4.72 -9.68
C THR A 539 6.48 -4.21 -11.02
N ASN A 540 5.23 -3.75 -11.03
CA ASN A 540 4.52 -3.38 -12.26
C ASN A 540 4.61 -1.89 -12.61
N CYS A 541 4.75 -1.02 -11.61
CA CYS A 541 4.70 0.44 -11.72
C CYS A 541 6.00 1.13 -11.30
N GLY A 542 6.90 0.44 -10.58
CA GLY A 542 8.20 0.99 -10.17
C GLY A 542 9.29 0.94 -11.25
N ARG A 543 8.98 0.34 -12.41
CA ARG A 543 9.89 0.35 -13.59
C ARG A 543 10.14 1.79 -14.02
N ASP A 544 11.32 2.03 -14.61
CA ASP A 544 11.73 3.37 -15.07
C ASP A 544 11.74 4.44 -13.97
N SER A 545 12.29 4.08 -12.81
CA SER A 545 12.42 4.95 -11.63
C SER A 545 11.07 5.57 -11.18
N PHE A 546 10.00 4.78 -11.16
CA PHE A 546 8.65 5.22 -10.74
C PHE A 546 8.05 6.35 -11.59
N TYR A 547 8.51 6.52 -12.83
CA TYR A 547 7.85 7.39 -13.79
C TYR A 547 6.58 6.72 -14.32
N ILE A 548 5.42 7.38 -14.14
CA ILE A 548 4.12 6.84 -14.55
C ILE A 548 3.58 7.63 -15.74
N ASP A 549 3.67 7.04 -16.94
CA ASP A 549 3.16 7.65 -18.17
C ASP A 549 1.63 7.82 -18.12
N PRO A 550 1.09 9.06 -18.16
CA PRO A 550 -0.34 9.31 -18.08
C PRO A 550 -1.17 8.67 -19.20
N GLN A 551 -0.57 8.39 -20.36
CA GLN A 551 -1.26 7.79 -21.51
C GLN A 551 -1.10 6.26 -21.52
N LYS A 552 0.10 5.74 -21.27
CA LYS A 552 0.42 4.31 -21.44
C LYS A 552 0.22 3.48 -20.17
N ALA A 553 0.26 4.08 -18.98
CA ALA A 553 0.20 3.32 -17.74
C ALA A 553 -1.15 2.61 -17.54
N SER A 554 -1.10 1.43 -16.92
CA SER A 554 -2.29 0.65 -16.56
C SER A 554 -3.19 1.41 -15.58
N GLY A 555 -4.49 1.08 -15.58
CA GLY A 555 -5.43 1.61 -14.59
C GLY A 555 -5.00 1.34 -13.14
N PHE A 556 -4.38 0.19 -12.89
CA PHE A 556 -3.81 -0.16 -11.58
C PHE A 556 -2.70 0.82 -11.16
N CYS A 557 -1.73 1.13 -12.03
CA CYS A 557 -0.66 2.06 -11.71
C CYS A 557 -1.20 3.48 -11.49
N LYS A 558 -2.11 3.96 -12.34
CA LYS A 558 -2.74 5.27 -12.20
C LYS A 558 -3.51 5.40 -10.88
N ASN A 559 -4.35 4.42 -10.54
CA ASN A 559 -5.13 4.43 -9.31
C ASN A 559 -4.25 4.32 -8.06
N SER A 560 -3.20 3.49 -8.12
CA SER A 560 -2.21 3.35 -7.04
C SER A 560 -1.48 4.67 -6.80
N THR A 561 -0.98 5.31 -7.86
CA THR A 561 -0.32 6.62 -7.78
C THR A 561 -1.23 7.68 -7.17
N ARG A 562 -2.47 7.80 -7.65
CA ARG A 562 -3.45 8.74 -7.07
C ARG A 562 -3.67 8.51 -5.57
N SER A 563 -3.75 7.25 -5.16
CA SER A 563 -3.94 6.88 -3.75
C SER A 563 -2.72 7.26 -2.90
N LEU A 564 -1.51 6.98 -3.39
CA LEU A 564 -0.25 7.31 -2.71
C LEU A 564 -0.09 8.82 -2.53
N VAL A 565 -0.30 9.61 -3.59
CA VAL A 565 -0.13 11.07 -3.52
C VAL A 565 -1.21 11.73 -2.67
N ALA A 566 -2.46 11.27 -2.76
CA ALA A 566 -3.56 11.79 -1.95
C ALA A 566 -3.38 11.46 -0.46
N LEU A 567 -2.75 10.33 -0.14
CA LEU A 567 -2.39 10.02 1.24
C LEU A 567 -1.25 10.91 1.74
N TYR A 568 -0.20 11.07 0.94
CA TYR A 568 0.99 11.84 1.30
C TYR A 568 0.69 13.32 1.52
N HIS A 569 -0.17 13.91 0.68
CA HIS A 569 -0.60 15.31 0.78
C HIS A 569 -1.85 15.52 1.62
N GLU A 570 -2.37 14.47 2.25
CA GLU A 570 -3.65 14.47 2.98
C GLU A 570 -4.89 14.88 2.16
N GLY A 571 -4.78 14.98 0.83
CA GLY A 571 -5.82 15.44 -0.07
C GLY A 571 -5.32 15.67 -1.50
N ALA A 572 -6.08 16.45 -2.27
CA ALA A 572 -5.62 16.99 -3.56
C ALA A 572 -4.97 18.37 -3.37
N LEU A 573 -4.07 18.74 -4.27
CA LEU A 573 -3.32 20.01 -4.20
C LEU A 573 -4.00 21.11 -5.02
N PRO A 574 -3.97 22.39 -4.58
CA PRO A 574 -4.54 23.50 -5.33
C PRO A 574 -3.75 23.77 -6.62
N CYS A 575 -4.45 24.16 -7.69
CA CYS A 575 -3.83 24.43 -8.99
C CYS A 575 -2.82 25.59 -8.96
N GLU A 576 -3.13 26.70 -8.28
CA GLU A 576 -2.25 27.88 -8.19
C GLU A 576 -1.80 28.46 -9.54
N CYS A 577 -2.68 28.48 -10.55
CA CYS A 577 -2.37 29.08 -11.85
C CYS A 577 -2.18 30.61 -11.73
N HIS A 578 -1.08 31.13 -12.27
CA HIS A 578 -0.76 32.56 -12.22
C HIS A 578 -1.79 33.38 -13.00
N SER A 579 -2.43 34.35 -12.36
CA SER A 579 -3.56 35.12 -12.92
C SER A 579 -3.21 35.84 -14.24
N SER A 580 -2.00 36.39 -14.35
CA SER A 580 -1.55 37.07 -15.59
C SER A 580 -0.92 36.15 -16.62
N GLY A 581 -0.46 34.95 -16.22
CA GLY A 581 0.34 34.07 -17.08
C GLY A 581 -0.48 32.91 -17.64
N ALA A 582 -1.56 32.52 -16.96
CA ALA A 582 -2.52 31.53 -17.42
C ALA A 582 -3.73 32.18 -18.12
N ILE A 583 -4.44 31.35 -18.90
CA ILE A 583 -5.71 31.70 -19.54
C ILE A 583 -6.87 31.56 -18.53
N GLY A 584 -6.74 30.71 -17.52
CA GLY A 584 -7.72 30.51 -16.46
C GLY A 584 -7.10 29.94 -15.18
N HIS A 585 -7.93 29.73 -14.17
CA HIS A 585 -7.50 29.25 -12.84
C HIS A 585 -7.57 27.73 -12.68
N HIS A 586 -8.26 27.03 -13.59
CA HIS A 586 -8.34 25.58 -13.61
C HIS A 586 -7.05 24.98 -14.19
N CYS A 587 -6.63 23.83 -13.67
CA CYS A 587 -5.50 23.06 -14.18
C CYS A 587 -5.91 21.63 -14.52
N SER A 588 -5.03 20.90 -15.21
CA SER A 588 -5.21 19.47 -15.47
C SER A 588 -5.39 18.71 -14.14
N PRO A 589 -6.40 17.83 -14.01
CA PRO A 589 -6.64 17.07 -12.77
C PRO A 589 -5.50 16.08 -12.45
N GLU A 590 -4.70 15.70 -13.45
CA GLU A 590 -3.45 14.97 -13.27
C GLU A 590 -2.26 15.88 -13.57
N GLY A 591 -1.28 15.92 -12.68
CA GLY A 591 -0.04 16.71 -12.82
C GLY A 591 -0.20 18.21 -12.61
N GLY A 592 -1.43 18.75 -12.69
CA GLY A 592 -1.72 20.13 -12.30
C GLY A 592 -1.25 21.19 -13.28
N GLN A 593 -1.01 20.82 -14.54
CA GLN A 593 -0.58 21.77 -15.58
C GLN A 593 -1.67 22.82 -15.86
N CYS A 594 -1.33 24.09 -15.68
CA CYS A 594 -2.20 25.22 -16.00
C CYS A 594 -2.19 25.54 -17.52
N PRO A 595 -3.29 26.08 -18.07
CA PRO A 595 -3.34 26.51 -19.45
C PRO A 595 -2.59 27.83 -19.63
N CYS A 596 -1.32 27.76 -19.99
CA CYS A 596 -0.47 28.94 -20.12
C CYS A 596 -0.82 29.78 -21.36
N ARG A 597 -0.63 31.09 -21.24
CA ARG A 597 -0.68 32.01 -22.38
C ARG A 597 0.47 31.71 -23.35
N PRO A 598 0.36 32.15 -24.62
CA PRO A 598 1.44 31.97 -25.59
C PRO A 598 2.79 32.46 -25.05
N HIS A 599 3.82 31.65 -25.25
CA HIS A 599 5.21 31.92 -24.80
C HIS A 599 5.39 32.04 -23.28
N VAL A 600 4.43 31.59 -22.48
CA VAL A 600 4.55 31.42 -21.03
C VAL A 600 4.69 29.93 -20.73
N ILE A 601 5.61 29.56 -19.85
CA ILE A 601 5.85 28.19 -19.39
C ILE A 601 5.71 28.12 -17.87
N GLY A 602 5.57 26.92 -17.32
CA GLY A 602 5.20 26.74 -15.92
C GLY A 602 4.11 25.72 -15.77
N ARG A 603 4.23 24.84 -14.77
CA ARG A 603 3.05 24.21 -14.21
C ARG A 603 2.02 25.28 -13.81
N GLN A 604 2.48 26.37 -13.18
CA GLN A 604 1.68 27.53 -12.78
C GLN A 604 1.69 28.71 -13.77
N CYS A 605 2.37 28.59 -14.92
CA CYS A 605 2.50 29.66 -15.91
C CYS A 605 3.14 30.97 -15.37
N THR A 606 4.30 30.87 -14.72
CA THR A 606 4.94 31.98 -13.98
C THR A 606 6.14 32.60 -14.69
N ARG A 607 6.60 32.05 -15.82
CA ARG A 607 7.80 32.54 -16.52
C ARG A 607 7.64 32.50 -18.04
N CYS A 608 8.45 33.30 -18.73
CA CYS A 608 8.51 33.23 -20.18
C CYS A 608 9.20 31.96 -20.66
N GLN A 609 8.76 31.43 -21.79
CA GLN A 609 9.44 30.38 -22.54
C GLN A 609 10.87 30.83 -22.85
N VAL A 610 11.77 29.86 -22.93
CA VAL A 610 13.14 30.10 -23.38
C VAL A 610 13.16 30.83 -24.73
N GLY A 611 14.01 31.84 -24.85
CA GLY A 611 14.03 32.72 -26.01
C GLY A 611 13.01 33.87 -25.95
N TYR A 612 12.29 34.04 -24.83
CA TYR A 612 11.39 35.17 -24.58
C TYR A 612 11.68 35.86 -23.24
N TYR A 613 11.29 37.13 -23.12
CA TYR A 613 11.48 37.95 -21.91
C TYR A 613 10.28 38.88 -21.65
N GLY A 614 10.19 39.43 -20.44
CA GLY A 614 9.21 40.46 -20.08
C GLY A 614 7.86 39.93 -19.58
N PHE A 615 7.87 38.86 -18.76
CA PHE A 615 6.67 38.31 -18.13
C PHE A 615 5.83 39.43 -17.45
N PRO A 616 4.49 39.44 -17.60
CA PRO A 616 3.64 38.40 -18.20
C PRO A 616 3.46 38.51 -19.73
N HIS A 617 3.96 39.57 -20.38
CA HIS A 617 3.82 39.79 -21.82
C HIS A 617 5.11 39.42 -22.54
N CYS A 618 5.34 38.12 -22.67
CA CYS A 618 6.58 37.56 -23.19
C CYS A 618 6.84 37.95 -24.65
N LYS A 619 8.00 38.58 -24.90
CA LYS A 619 8.48 39.02 -26.22
C LYS A 619 9.73 38.25 -26.63
N PRO A 620 9.92 37.95 -27.93
CA PRO A 620 11.09 37.20 -28.38
C PRO A 620 12.39 37.97 -28.12
N CYS A 621 13.43 37.25 -27.69
CA CYS A 621 14.79 37.76 -27.57
C CYS A 621 15.35 38.10 -28.96
N ASN A 622 16.18 39.15 -29.05
CA ASN A 622 16.94 39.47 -30.25
C ASN A 622 18.44 39.16 -30.05
N CYS A 623 18.75 37.88 -29.83
CA CYS A 623 20.09 37.42 -29.44
C CYS A 623 20.62 36.26 -30.31
N GLY A 624 20.03 36.04 -31.50
CA GLY A 624 20.38 34.89 -32.34
C GLY A 624 20.14 33.57 -31.62
N GLN A 625 21.17 32.71 -31.56
CA GLN A 625 21.14 31.43 -30.84
C GLN A 625 21.41 31.56 -29.33
N ARG A 626 21.57 32.79 -28.79
CA ARG A 626 21.88 33.03 -27.37
C ARG A 626 20.63 33.29 -26.53
N LEU A 627 20.71 32.95 -25.24
CA LEU A 627 19.71 33.30 -24.26
C LEU A 627 19.73 34.80 -23.96
N CYS A 628 18.57 35.36 -23.62
CA CYS A 628 18.46 36.70 -23.07
C CYS A 628 18.00 36.68 -21.61
N GLU A 629 18.34 37.73 -20.88
CA GLU A 629 17.90 37.97 -19.52
C GLU A 629 16.37 38.16 -19.49
N GLU A 630 15.70 37.35 -18.66
CA GLU A 630 14.23 37.15 -18.74
C GLU A 630 13.39 38.39 -18.41
N THR A 631 13.97 39.39 -17.74
CA THR A 631 13.28 40.64 -17.38
C THR A 631 13.59 41.77 -18.36
N THR A 632 14.85 41.89 -18.79
CA THR A 632 15.34 43.04 -19.57
C THR A 632 15.42 42.75 -21.07
N GLY A 633 15.50 41.48 -21.48
CA GLY A 633 15.76 41.07 -22.86
C GLY A 633 17.22 41.19 -23.29
N ARG A 634 18.14 41.51 -22.36
CA ARG A 634 19.57 41.68 -22.66
C ARG A 634 20.25 40.34 -22.93
N CYS A 635 21.03 40.23 -24.01
CA CYS A 635 21.72 38.99 -24.35
C CYS A 635 22.74 38.57 -23.28
N LEU A 636 22.68 37.30 -22.89
CA LEU A 636 23.62 36.67 -21.96
C LEU A 636 24.86 36.23 -22.74
N CYS A 637 25.90 37.04 -22.67
CA CYS A 637 27.16 36.78 -23.35
C CYS A 637 28.14 36.00 -22.46
N PRO A 638 28.91 35.05 -23.03
CA PRO A 638 30.10 34.51 -22.38
C PRO A 638 31.09 35.62 -21.98
N PRO A 639 31.94 35.40 -20.96
CA PRO A 639 32.96 36.36 -20.56
C PRO A 639 33.79 36.87 -21.75
N ARG A 640 34.11 38.16 -21.73
CA ARG A 640 34.99 38.82 -22.71
C ARG A 640 34.51 38.76 -24.16
N THR A 641 33.19 38.81 -24.39
CA THR A 641 32.61 38.83 -25.75
C THR A 641 31.77 40.08 -26.00
N ILE A 642 31.69 40.48 -27.27
CA ILE A 642 31.01 41.70 -27.72
C ILE A 642 29.52 41.41 -27.98
N ARG A 643 28.64 42.25 -27.40
CA ARG A 643 27.19 42.26 -27.65
C ARG A 643 26.86 42.84 -29.04
N PRO A 644 25.75 42.44 -29.70
CA PRO A 644 24.66 41.59 -29.20
C PRO A 644 24.79 40.09 -29.53
N GLN A 645 25.53 39.70 -30.57
CA GLN A 645 25.62 38.28 -30.98
C GLN A 645 26.55 37.42 -30.08
N CYS A 646 27.45 38.05 -29.31
CA CYS A 646 28.37 37.36 -28.40
C CYS A 646 29.21 36.26 -29.11
N ASP A 647 29.62 36.54 -30.35
CA ASP A 647 30.40 35.67 -31.24
C ASP A 647 31.80 36.23 -31.55
N MET A 648 32.14 37.40 -31.01
CA MET A 648 33.44 38.06 -31.16
C MET A 648 34.04 38.41 -29.80
N CYS A 649 35.36 38.30 -29.69
CA CYS A 649 36.11 38.69 -28.50
C CYS A 649 36.17 40.21 -28.32
N GLU A 650 36.05 40.66 -27.07
CA GLU A 650 36.31 42.07 -26.72
C GLU A 650 37.79 42.41 -26.92
N THR A 651 38.14 43.69 -26.97
CA THR A 651 39.53 44.12 -27.07
C THR A 651 40.37 43.53 -25.93
N HIS A 652 41.61 43.12 -26.20
CA HIS A 652 42.47 42.40 -25.25
C HIS A 652 41.99 40.99 -24.88
N SER A 653 41.27 40.32 -25.78
CA SER A 653 40.93 38.90 -25.64
C SER A 653 40.95 38.16 -26.98
N PHE A 654 41.16 36.85 -26.92
CA PHE A 654 41.34 35.96 -28.08
C PHE A 654 40.74 34.58 -27.81
N SER A 655 40.75 33.69 -28.81
CA SER A 655 40.28 32.29 -28.67
C SER A 655 38.81 32.22 -28.25
N PHE A 656 37.92 32.63 -29.16
CA PHE A 656 36.48 32.58 -28.91
C PHE A 656 35.99 31.12 -28.78
N HIS A 657 35.35 30.84 -27.65
CA HIS A 657 34.59 29.60 -27.45
C HIS A 657 33.11 29.92 -27.19
N PRO A 658 32.15 29.30 -27.93
CA PRO A 658 30.73 29.58 -27.80
C PRO A 658 30.20 29.52 -26.36
N LEU A 659 30.61 28.53 -25.57
CA LEU A 659 30.29 28.46 -24.14
C LEU A 659 31.29 29.26 -23.27
N ALA A 660 32.60 28.98 -23.33
CA ALA A 660 33.60 29.53 -22.40
C ALA A 660 33.80 31.06 -22.48
N GLY A 661 33.59 31.66 -23.65
CA GLY A 661 33.92 33.07 -23.91
C GLY A 661 35.30 33.20 -24.52
N CYS A 662 35.95 34.33 -24.29
CA CYS A 662 37.30 34.57 -24.77
C CYS A 662 38.33 34.55 -23.64
N GLU A 663 39.55 34.18 -23.98
CA GLU A 663 40.70 34.25 -23.10
C GLU A 663 41.32 35.64 -23.13
N GLY A 664 41.77 36.15 -21.98
CA GLY A 664 42.42 37.46 -21.93
C GLY A 664 43.83 37.41 -22.55
N CYS A 665 44.21 38.43 -23.31
CA CYS A 665 45.59 38.60 -23.77
C CYS A 665 46.53 38.74 -22.54
N ASN A 666 47.44 37.78 -22.34
CA ASN A 666 48.40 37.83 -21.24
C ASN A 666 49.75 38.42 -21.69
N CYS A 667 49.71 39.59 -22.34
CA CYS A 667 50.89 40.21 -22.91
C CYS A 667 51.74 40.95 -21.86
N SER A 668 53.04 40.68 -21.86
CA SER A 668 54.00 41.31 -20.95
C SER A 668 54.25 42.77 -21.33
N ARG A 669 54.00 43.71 -20.41
CA ARG A 669 54.17 45.16 -20.65
C ARG A 669 55.57 45.57 -21.14
N PRO A 670 56.69 45.03 -20.63
CA PRO A 670 58.04 45.35 -21.13
C PRO A 670 58.31 44.86 -22.57
N GLY A 671 57.56 43.86 -23.06
CA GLY A 671 57.79 43.24 -24.37
C GLY A 671 57.02 43.88 -25.52
N THR A 672 56.06 44.76 -25.25
CA THR A 672 55.16 45.33 -26.26
C THR A 672 55.55 46.74 -26.69
N ASN A 673 55.41 47.07 -27.98
CA ASN A 673 55.74 48.38 -28.56
C ASN A 673 54.88 49.51 -27.98
N GLY A 674 55.32 50.18 -26.91
CA GLY A 674 54.93 51.54 -26.51
C GLY A 674 53.44 51.88 -26.34
N ALA A 675 52.51 50.94 -26.51
CA ALA A 675 51.09 51.14 -26.35
C ALA A 675 50.73 51.13 -24.85
N ALA A 676 49.91 52.08 -24.41
CA ALA A 676 49.45 52.17 -23.03
C ALA A 676 48.69 50.91 -22.54
N THR A 677 48.23 50.07 -23.48
CA THR A 677 47.53 48.80 -23.26
C THR A 677 48.05 47.72 -24.23
N PRO A 678 48.66 46.62 -23.74
CA PRO A 678 49.09 45.49 -24.56
C PRO A 678 47.89 44.84 -25.28
N ASP A 679 47.93 44.72 -26.60
CA ASP A 679 46.90 44.04 -27.40
C ASP A 679 47.49 42.80 -28.10
N CYS A 680 46.65 41.80 -28.35
CA CYS A 680 47.05 40.55 -28.99
C CYS A 680 46.16 40.21 -30.19
N ASP A 681 46.66 39.33 -31.05
CA ASP A 681 45.89 38.78 -32.15
C ASP A 681 44.65 38.05 -31.62
N ARG A 682 43.49 38.27 -32.27
CA ARG A 682 42.19 37.79 -31.80
C ARG A 682 41.97 36.30 -32.01
N ASP A 683 42.70 35.67 -32.93
CA ASP A 683 42.50 34.27 -33.27
C ASP A 683 43.46 33.37 -32.50
N HIS A 684 44.72 33.79 -32.37
CA HIS A 684 45.78 32.96 -31.78
C HIS A 684 46.50 33.60 -30.58
N GLY A 685 46.09 34.79 -30.13
CA GLY A 685 46.57 35.38 -28.88
C GLY A 685 47.98 35.96 -28.92
N GLN A 686 48.57 36.06 -30.12
CA GLN A 686 49.95 36.53 -30.27
C GLN A 686 50.06 38.02 -29.95
N CYS A 687 50.89 38.36 -28.98
CA CYS A 687 51.15 39.75 -28.59
C CYS A 687 51.97 40.47 -29.66
N ARG A 688 51.75 41.79 -29.79
CA ARG A 688 52.61 42.63 -30.64
C ARG A 688 53.93 42.95 -29.94
N CYS A 689 54.95 42.13 -30.18
CA CYS A 689 56.28 42.25 -29.59
C CYS A 689 57.11 43.40 -30.20
N SER A 690 58.01 43.97 -29.40
CA SER A 690 59.07 44.88 -29.87
C SER A 690 60.23 44.12 -30.51
N LEU A 691 61.06 44.82 -31.30
CA LEU A 691 62.13 44.26 -32.14
C LEU A 691 63.19 43.38 -31.43
N HIS A 692 63.10 43.21 -30.10
CA HIS A 692 64.00 42.39 -29.27
C HIS A 692 63.28 41.53 -28.20
N ALA A 693 61.97 41.30 -28.32
CA ALA A 693 61.21 40.47 -27.39
C ALA A 693 60.71 39.19 -28.08
N GLU A 694 61.05 38.02 -27.52
CA GLU A 694 60.46 36.72 -27.89
C GLU A 694 59.10 36.50 -27.21
#